data_AF-A0AA89C5C3-F1
#
_entry.id   AF-A0AA89C5C3-F1
#
_cell.length_a   1.000
_cell.length_b   1.000
_cell.length_c   1.000
_cell.angle_alpha   90.00
_cell.angle_beta   90.00
_cell.angle_gamma   90.00
#
_symmetry.space_group_name_H-M   'P 1'
#
loop_
_entity.id
_entity.type
_entity.pdbx_description
1 polymer ?
#
loop_
_entity_poly.entity_id
_entity_poly.type
_entity_poly.pdbx_seq_one_letter_code
_entity_poly.pdbx_strand_id
1 'polypeptide(L)'
;MMHLLSQPLLVIFTLLILNHGVLSVSARTLSLDDQGIPTPTQSYPYQEMLDRNGSYFLFWDKNDTHVTMEVHVKTRGYVGFGLSPNGNMFPADIVIGGVKNGKTYFKDRHSTGKSAPPIDDSQDWILLHGEENNFGTVLKFTRKISTCDKQDMGITDATMRVIYSYHDNDPINDTDMSRMYHGPQHRGSKSITFLSKPETVKLPSDAIEVDLLNNNFKMPKVDTRYQCTVFDLKYLGGKHHIVKAIVQPGNEKLVHHAVLNRCTNVDRRYLNTTYDCFKPTYNRTYQCSIIYAWAVGGQDYYFPEDVGFPLQTSQDDELYIMEMHYNNPTLKSDYVDSSGIRIVVTPSLRPIEAGYVDVGAYVKYFQMVPPHEKSFISTTVCPRECISKALTGLKDGITVFSVFQHAHLLARGIKTRLIRNGVELEPIADDNTYDFDFQAVRKVNRTIYDVDVGVRGSKEQEETGVTGEKPPTEAWVGDHLPSHIRPIAESGIRTRDLKGEKRARYHCAYPAGEVSMRYGGISTRDEMCESFMYYYPKTNMTFCISHPVYDTIPVPYSQLQHYFETSDWTNSTDRAEFKEQLSKSKYNAYCDGFDTKVGVFVIIHTTQTFPLSLDPNLAPSPTEEYPYKEIMDPNGNYHLYFNRNDTHVTMEIHVRTHGYVGFGLSNNGKMFPADIVIGWVKDGKTFFKDRHSVEHAVPIVDKSQDWTLLLGFENSFGTILKFTRKIITCDPDDMDITEATMRAIYSYHPDDPQDENSIPYHGFTTRGARSIMLLSKSEEVKLPDDAFAVDFLNDKFEPVVQDGNENLVHHIVVYKCPIDRKFINITYECFDPNYKEARPCAVAYLAWAVGGEAYYFPENIGLPVAEDNDNDLYILQMHYNNPGLRKDYVDSSGMRLMVTRNIRPIEAGEFMTGVYVNPRFQIVPPHEQSFVSTGYCNAECINKGLKYRPEGIHIISVFQHAHLLAKGIKTRLIRKGTELKPLADDQSYDFDFQDVRRVNRTILPGDSIIVECTYNSMDKTQPTYGGESTSEEMCISFFYYYPRIPLSHCNSGPVFDNVPVSYSNILQYFKIYDWTNATRRAEFQNTINTSKHMTSCGGAWGKTIHETKPVIYPTMTYREPPKCKA
;
A
#
# COMPACT_ATOMS: atom_id res chain seq x y z
N MET A 1 10.25 -67.67 -16.09
CA MET A 1 11.73 -67.69 -16.00
C MET A 1 12.18 -66.50 -15.15
N MET A 2 13.38 -66.60 -14.55
CA MET A 2 14.31 -65.56 -14.02
C MET A 2 13.91 -64.06 -14.18
N HIS A 3 14.17 -63.14 -13.23
CA HIS A 3 14.88 -63.24 -11.94
C HIS A 3 14.77 -61.93 -11.10
N LEU A 4 14.92 -62.01 -9.76
CA LEU A 4 15.37 -60.94 -8.82
C LEU A 4 14.40 -59.73 -8.61
N LEU A 5 14.30 -59.05 -7.45
CA LEU A 5 14.96 -59.17 -6.14
C LEU A 5 14.08 -58.58 -4.98
N SER A 6 14.56 -58.74 -3.73
CA SER A 6 14.13 -58.17 -2.43
C SER A 6 12.73 -58.51 -1.84
N GLN A 7 12.57 -58.26 -0.53
CA GLN A 7 11.59 -58.90 0.38
C GLN A 7 10.89 -57.89 1.31
N PRO A 8 9.79 -58.31 1.98
CA PRO A 8 9.42 -57.81 3.31
C PRO A 8 9.18 -58.90 4.39
N LEU A 9 9.37 -58.46 5.65
CA LEU A 9 8.92 -58.95 6.97
C LEU A 9 8.21 -60.33 7.14
N LEU A 10 8.73 -61.12 8.09
CA LEU A 10 8.11 -61.47 9.40
C LEU A 10 9.24 -61.96 10.36
N VAL A 11 9.14 -62.11 11.69
CA VAL A 11 8.21 -62.86 12.57
C VAL A 11 8.24 -62.25 14.01
N ILE A 12 7.18 -62.45 14.79
CA ILE A 12 7.04 -62.06 16.21
C ILE A 12 7.60 -63.14 17.16
N PHE A 13 8.23 -62.76 18.29
CA PHE A 13 8.21 -63.61 19.50
C PHE A 13 8.28 -62.80 20.80
N THR A 14 7.59 -63.27 21.84
CA THR A 14 7.46 -62.65 23.17
C THR A 14 8.03 -63.53 24.27
N LEU A 15 8.68 -62.93 25.28
CA LEU A 15 8.87 -63.52 26.62
C LEU A 15 9.24 -62.42 27.64
N LEU A 16 8.58 -62.44 28.81
CA LEU A 16 9.01 -61.70 30.01
C LEU A 16 9.80 -62.65 30.91
N ILE A 17 10.71 -62.13 31.75
CA ILE A 17 10.62 -62.19 33.23
C ILE A 17 11.83 -61.56 33.96
N LEU A 18 11.52 -60.72 34.96
CA LEU A 18 12.31 -60.26 36.13
C LEU A 18 13.68 -59.54 36.00
N ASN A 19 13.74 -58.37 36.66
CA ASN A 19 14.82 -57.78 37.47
C ASN A 19 16.30 -58.00 37.07
N HIS A 20 17.04 -56.89 36.91
CA HIS A 20 17.72 -56.22 38.04
C HIS A 20 17.84 -54.70 37.76
N GLY A 21 17.93 -53.89 38.81
CA GLY A 21 17.80 -52.42 38.69
C GLY A 21 19.08 -51.69 38.27
N VAL A 22 18.94 -50.70 37.38
CA VAL A 22 19.93 -49.65 37.11
C VAL A 22 19.18 -48.31 37.06
N LEU A 23 19.79 -47.25 37.61
CA LEU A 23 19.23 -45.90 37.60
C LEU A 23 19.22 -45.32 36.18
N SER A 24 18.05 -45.19 35.57
CA SER A 24 17.85 -44.38 34.37
C SER A 24 17.46 -42.95 34.75
N VAL A 25 18.27 -41.96 34.37
CA VAL A 25 17.87 -40.55 34.43
C VAL A 25 16.72 -40.35 33.43
N SER A 26 15.55 -39.95 33.93
CA SER A 26 14.42 -39.59 33.06
C SER A 26 14.72 -38.25 32.39
N ALA A 27 15.14 -38.30 31.13
CA ALA A 27 15.04 -37.15 30.25
C ALA A 27 13.56 -36.80 30.07
N ARG A 28 13.15 -35.58 30.44
CA ARG A 28 11.79 -35.10 30.21
C ARG A 28 11.58 -34.95 28.70
N THR A 29 10.74 -35.82 28.13
CA THR A 29 10.19 -35.65 26.78
C THR A 29 9.31 -34.40 26.69
N LEU A 30 9.02 -33.96 25.47
CA LEU A 30 8.28 -32.71 25.21
C LEU A 30 6.88 -32.70 25.85
N SER A 31 6.39 -31.49 26.12
CA SER A 31 4.96 -31.16 26.33
C SER A 31 4.57 -30.00 25.40
N LEU A 32 4.68 -30.27 24.10
CA LEU A 32 3.75 -29.68 23.13
C LEU A 32 2.48 -30.54 23.16
N ASP A 33 1.33 -29.96 22.86
CA ASP A 33 0.13 -30.73 22.57
C ASP A 33 0.17 -31.36 21.15
N ASP A 34 -0.84 -32.15 20.81
CA ASP A 34 -0.98 -32.77 19.47
C ASP A 34 -1.20 -31.74 18.34
N GLN A 35 -1.31 -30.44 18.66
CA GLN A 35 -1.44 -29.33 17.70
C GLN A 35 -0.17 -28.46 17.60
N GLY A 36 0.84 -28.72 18.44
CA GLY A 36 2.11 -27.99 18.46
C GLY A 36 2.13 -26.73 19.34
N ILE A 37 1.13 -26.53 20.18
CA ILE A 37 1.03 -25.40 21.12
C ILE A 37 1.90 -25.70 22.37
N PRO A 38 2.67 -24.73 22.90
CA PRO A 38 3.42 -24.92 24.14
C PRO A 38 2.49 -25.02 25.36
N THR A 39 2.78 -25.93 26.29
CA THR A 39 2.00 -26.07 27.53
C THR A 39 2.31 -24.94 28.52
N PRO A 40 1.34 -24.12 28.95
CA PRO A 40 1.56 -23.07 29.95
C PRO A 40 1.79 -23.59 31.37
N THR A 41 2.38 -22.77 32.26
CA THR A 41 2.71 -23.16 33.64
C THR A 41 1.49 -23.42 34.53
N GLN A 42 0.31 -22.97 34.10
CA GLN A 42 -0.99 -23.23 34.72
C GLN A 42 -2.06 -23.29 33.63
N SER A 43 -3.26 -23.77 33.97
CA SER A 43 -4.43 -23.56 33.11
C SER A 43 -4.75 -22.07 33.02
N TYR A 44 -4.87 -21.56 31.81
CA TYR A 44 -5.38 -20.23 31.48
C TYR A 44 -6.70 -20.39 30.71
N PRO A 45 -7.71 -19.54 30.98
CA PRO A 45 -8.96 -19.59 30.23
C PRO A 45 -8.92 -18.82 28.91
N TYR A 46 -7.81 -18.12 28.61
CA TYR A 46 -7.58 -17.44 27.34
C TYR A 46 -6.19 -17.81 26.77
N GLN A 47 -6.11 -17.93 25.44
CA GLN A 47 -4.85 -18.08 24.69
C GLN A 47 -4.97 -17.45 23.30
N GLU A 48 -3.86 -16.97 22.74
CA GLU A 48 -3.78 -16.45 21.37
C GLU A 48 -2.35 -16.62 20.80
N MET A 49 -2.23 -16.97 19.52
CA MET A 49 -0.95 -17.01 18.82
C MET A 49 -0.71 -15.63 18.20
N LEU A 50 0.34 -14.92 18.61
CA LEU A 50 0.56 -13.53 18.21
C LEU A 50 1.21 -13.39 16.84
N ASP A 51 2.17 -14.29 16.52
CA ASP A 51 2.83 -14.34 15.22
C ASP A 51 2.18 -15.37 14.28
N ARG A 52 2.65 -15.45 13.02
CA ARG A 52 2.13 -16.41 12.03
C ARG A 52 2.92 -17.71 11.92
N ASN A 53 4.05 -17.83 12.61
CA ASN A 53 5.00 -18.94 12.48
C ASN A 53 5.01 -19.86 13.71
N GLY A 54 4.11 -19.66 14.69
CA GLY A 54 4.10 -20.42 15.94
C GLY A 54 5.35 -20.19 16.79
N SER A 55 5.83 -18.95 16.82
CA SER A 55 7.04 -18.53 17.55
C SER A 55 6.74 -17.69 18.80
N TYR A 56 5.52 -17.15 18.94
CA TYR A 56 5.11 -16.31 20.06
C TYR A 56 3.65 -16.59 20.45
N PHE A 57 3.45 -17.23 21.60
CA PHE A 57 2.12 -17.49 22.17
C PHE A 57 1.89 -16.61 23.40
N LEU A 58 0.66 -16.12 23.56
CA LEU A 58 0.16 -15.41 24.73
C LEU A 58 -0.94 -16.23 25.40
N PHE A 59 -0.83 -16.44 26.70
CA PHE A 59 -1.88 -16.96 27.57
C PHE A 59 -2.21 -15.89 28.61
N TRP A 60 -3.48 -15.76 29.03
CA TRP A 60 -3.82 -14.83 30.10
C TRP A 60 -5.01 -15.27 30.94
N ASP A 61 -5.18 -14.62 32.10
CA ASP A 61 -6.35 -14.67 32.97
C ASP A 61 -6.53 -13.29 33.64
N LYS A 62 -7.68 -13.03 34.26
CA LYS A 62 -7.99 -11.73 34.88
C LYS A 62 -8.85 -11.84 36.14
N ASN A 63 -8.75 -10.82 36.98
CA ASN A 63 -9.72 -10.52 38.03
C ASN A 63 -10.22 -9.08 37.87
N ASP A 64 -11.00 -8.57 38.83
CA ASP A 64 -11.60 -7.23 38.77
C ASP A 64 -10.59 -6.06 38.82
N THR A 65 -9.30 -6.34 39.02
CA THR A 65 -8.25 -5.32 39.23
C THR A 65 -6.98 -5.54 38.40
N HIS A 66 -6.68 -6.77 37.97
CA HIS A 66 -5.44 -7.12 37.26
C HIS A 66 -5.69 -8.11 36.13
N VAL A 67 -4.83 -8.04 35.10
CA VAL A 67 -4.64 -9.09 34.10
C VAL A 67 -3.30 -9.76 34.35
N THR A 68 -3.27 -11.09 34.42
CA THR A 68 -2.06 -11.91 34.50
C THR A 68 -1.83 -12.59 33.17
N MET A 69 -0.66 -12.37 32.58
CA MET A 69 -0.25 -12.83 31.26
C MET A 69 0.95 -13.77 31.38
N GLU A 70 1.06 -14.69 30.43
CA GLU A 70 2.20 -15.58 30.27
C GLU A 70 2.52 -15.72 28.78
N VAL A 71 3.76 -15.43 28.40
CA VAL A 71 4.23 -15.52 27.02
C VAL A 71 5.24 -16.65 26.89
N HIS A 72 5.05 -17.46 25.85
CA HIS A 72 5.99 -18.53 25.47
C HIS A 72 6.55 -18.17 24.11
N VAL A 73 7.87 -17.94 24.05
CA VAL A 73 8.52 -17.39 22.86
C VAL A 73 9.70 -18.26 22.45
N LYS A 74 9.75 -18.60 21.16
CA LYS A 74 10.69 -19.56 20.55
C LYS A 74 12.07 -18.93 20.31
N THR A 75 12.67 -18.47 21.39
CA THR A 75 13.95 -17.73 21.42
C THR A 75 14.82 -18.17 22.62
N ARG A 76 16.06 -17.68 22.67
CA ARG A 76 17.06 -17.85 23.75
C ARG A 76 17.63 -16.50 24.22
N GLY A 77 16.82 -15.46 24.11
CA GLY A 77 17.18 -14.10 24.45
C GLY A 77 15.96 -13.29 24.88
N TYR A 78 16.00 -11.98 24.62
CA TYR A 78 14.95 -11.08 25.09
C TYR A 78 13.61 -11.29 24.39
N VAL A 79 12.56 -11.04 25.16
CA VAL A 79 11.16 -10.97 24.75
C VAL A 79 10.64 -9.58 25.09
N GLY A 80 10.01 -8.93 24.11
CA GLY A 80 9.23 -7.71 24.28
C GLY A 80 7.74 -8.00 24.13
N PHE A 81 6.94 -7.37 24.96
CA PHE A 81 5.47 -7.38 24.95
C PHE A 81 4.98 -5.97 25.22
N GLY A 82 3.79 -5.60 24.75
CA GLY A 82 3.22 -4.30 25.08
C GLY A 82 1.82 -4.06 24.55
N LEU A 83 1.23 -2.93 24.93
CA LEU A 83 -0.08 -2.45 24.56
C LEU A 83 0.08 -1.16 23.75
N SER A 84 -0.62 -1.06 22.63
CA SER A 84 -0.61 0.09 21.73
C SER A 84 -2.04 0.49 21.34
N PRO A 85 -2.36 1.78 21.18
CA PRO A 85 -3.69 2.19 20.71
C PRO A 85 -3.82 1.97 19.19
N ASN A 86 -2.70 1.98 18.46
CA ASN A 86 -2.63 1.98 17.00
C ASN A 86 -1.88 0.78 16.40
N GLY A 87 -1.47 -0.21 17.22
CA GLY A 87 -0.73 -1.40 16.80
C GLY A 87 0.72 -1.15 16.38
N ASN A 88 1.24 0.07 16.55
CA ASN A 88 2.64 0.43 16.33
C ASN A 88 3.41 0.51 17.65
N MET A 89 4.74 0.57 17.53
CA MET A 89 5.66 0.69 18.67
C MET A 89 5.54 2.01 19.45
N PHE A 90 4.86 3.04 18.92
CA PHE A 90 4.65 4.32 19.60
C PHE A 90 3.29 4.96 19.22
N PRO A 91 2.57 5.60 20.18
CA PRO A 91 2.74 5.41 21.63
C PRO A 91 2.35 3.98 22.03
N ALA A 92 3.03 3.46 23.04
CA ALA A 92 2.86 2.11 23.56
C ALA A 92 3.50 1.96 24.94
N ASP A 93 2.81 1.18 25.76
CA ASP A 93 3.07 0.74 27.12
C ASP A 93 3.70 -0.66 27.02
N ILE A 94 4.96 -0.84 27.46
CA ILE A 94 5.85 -1.95 27.01
C ILE A 94 6.53 -2.62 28.21
N VAL A 95 6.80 -3.91 28.08
CA VAL A 95 7.68 -4.64 28.99
C VAL A 95 8.67 -5.51 28.23
N ILE A 96 9.94 -5.49 28.66
CA ILE A 96 11.02 -6.28 28.06
C ILE A 96 11.73 -7.11 29.13
N GLY A 97 11.93 -8.40 28.87
CA GLY A 97 12.63 -9.31 29.77
C GLY A 97 13.18 -10.57 29.11
N GLY A 98 13.77 -11.44 29.91
CA GLY A 98 14.38 -12.70 29.49
C GLY A 98 15.11 -13.38 30.65
N VAL A 99 15.93 -14.39 30.36
CA VAL A 99 16.61 -15.19 31.39
C VAL A 99 18.08 -15.40 31.02
N LYS A 100 18.96 -14.55 31.56
CA LYS A 100 20.39 -14.58 31.26
C LYS A 100 21.16 -15.37 32.30
N ASN A 101 21.90 -16.40 31.88
CA ASN A 101 22.68 -17.28 32.78
C ASN A 101 21.84 -17.88 33.93
N GLY A 102 20.58 -18.24 33.67
CA GLY A 102 19.66 -18.75 34.69
C GLY A 102 19.10 -17.69 35.66
N LYS A 103 19.27 -16.40 35.36
CA LYS A 103 18.69 -15.29 36.13
C LYS A 103 17.74 -14.45 35.26
N THR A 104 16.50 -14.31 35.71
CA THR A 104 15.51 -13.43 35.10
C THR A 104 15.94 -11.96 35.13
N TYR A 105 15.70 -11.25 34.03
CA TYR A 105 15.61 -9.79 34.00
C TYR A 105 14.27 -9.39 33.36
N PHE A 106 13.70 -8.29 33.83
CA PHE A 106 12.39 -7.79 33.40
C PHE A 106 12.32 -6.30 33.73
N LYS A 107 11.81 -5.51 32.78
CA LYS A 107 11.72 -4.05 32.89
C LYS A 107 10.48 -3.53 32.20
N ASP A 108 9.65 -2.86 32.99
CA ASP A 108 8.68 -1.86 32.54
C ASP A 108 9.38 -0.74 31.75
N ARG A 109 8.74 -0.31 30.66
CA ARG A 109 9.25 0.59 29.64
C ARG A 109 8.10 1.29 28.92
N HIS A 110 8.18 2.58 28.69
CA HIS A 110 7.31 3.24 27.73
C HIS A 110 8.06 3.56 26.44
N SER A 111 7.32 3.71 25.34
CA SER A 111 7.88 4.21 24.09
C SER A 111 7.84 5.74 24.01
N THR A 112 8.86 6.31 23.37
CA THR A 112 8.97 7.73 23.00
C THR A 112 9.18 7.95 21.50
N GLY A 113 9.09 6.86 20.72
CA GLY A 113 9.37 6.84 19.29
C GLY A 113 9.73 5.43 18.81
N LYS A 114 10.42 5.32 17.67
CA LYS A 114 10.86 4.04 17.07
C LYS A 114 12.30 3.64 17.46
N SER A 115 12.77 4.12 18.61
CA SER A 115 14.04 3.74 19.26
C SER A 115 13.81 2.60 20.26
N ALA A 116 14.88 2.05 20.85
CA ALA A 116 14.71 1.16 22.01
C ALA A 116 14.01 1.94 23.16
N PRO A 117 12.94 1.41 23.75
CA PRO A 117 12.10 2.18 24.66
C PRO A 117 12.82 2.45 25.98
N PRO A 118 12.80 3.69 26.53
CA PRO A 118 13.33 3.98 27.86
C PRO A 118 12.73 3.08 28.95
N ILE A 119 13.43 2.97 30.08
CA ILE A 119 12.85 2.39 31.30
C ILE A 119 11.80 3.38 31.82
N ASP A 120 10.64 2.85 32.19
CA ASP A 120 9.55 3.65 32.75
C ASP A 120 9.94 4.23 34.13
N ASP A 121 9.38 5.37 34.51
CA ASP A 121 9.56 5.94 35.85
C ASP A 121 8.82 5.10 36.93
N SER A 122 7.84 4.29 36.52
CA SER A 122 7.08 3.33 37.33
C SER A 122 7.57 1.87 37.17
N GLN A 123 6.84 0.93 37.78
CA GLN A 123 6.95 -0.50 37.55
C GLN A 123 5.59 -1.16 37.82
N ASP A 124 4.63 -0.89 36.93
CA ASP A 124 3.27 -1.42 36.98
C ASP A 124 3.14 -2.82 36.33
N TRP A 125 4.08 -3.21 35.45
CA TRP A 125 4.27 -4.60 35.04
C TRP A 125 5.13 -5.37 36.07
N ILE A 126 4.55 -6.39 36.69
CA ILE A 126 5.20 -7.19 37.75
C ILE A 126 5.50 -8.61 37.25
N LEU A 127 6.78 -8.97 37.17
CA LEU A 127 7.20 -10.36 36.89
C LEU A 127 6.80 -11.29 38.04
N LEU A 128 6.13 -12.39 37.72
CA LEU A 128 5.76 -13.46 38.66
C LEU A 128 6.67 -14.68 38.52
N HIS A 129 7.08 -15.01 37.30
CA HIS A 129 7.96 -16.14 37.00
C HIS A 129 8.62 -15.94 35.62
N GLY A 130 9.82 -16.49 35.43
CA GLY A 130 10.45 -16.58 34.12
C GLY A 130 11.47 -17.71 34.08
N GLU A 131 11.48 -18.47 32.99
CA GLU A 131 12.38 -19.61 32.78
C GLU A 131 12.78 -19.74 31.31
N GLU A 132 13.76 -20.60 31.05
CA GLU A 132 14.03 -21.14 29.72
C GLU A 132 13.74 -22.65 29.74
N ASN A 133 12.79 -23.08 28.93
CA ASN A 133 12.46 -24.50 28.78
C ASN A 133 12.69 -24.98 27.34
N ASN A 134 12.22 -26.18 26.98
CA ASN A 134 12.48 -26.77 25.66
C ASN A 134 11.86 -25.97 24.48
N PHE A 135 10.83 -25.15 24.71
CA PHE A 135 10.26 -24.28 23.67
C PHE A 135 11.12 -23.02 23.44
N GLY A 136 11.55 -22.38 24.53
CA GLY A 136 12.33 -21.14 24.52
C GLY A 136 12.21 -20.37 25.83
N THR A 137 12.29 -19.04 25.75
CA THR A 137 12.02 -18.11 26.86
C THR A 137 10.54 -18.10 27.22
N VAL A 138 10.23 -18.28 28.52
CA VAL A 138 8.89 -18.11 29.10
C VAL A 138 8.92 -17.00 30.13
N LEU A 139 7.97 -16.06 30.05
CA LEU A 139 7.79 -14.99 31.03
C LEU A 139 6.32 -14.92 31.46
N LYS A 140 6.09 -14.87 32.77
CA LYS A 140 4.76 -14.75 33.40
C LYS A 140 4.75 -13.48 34.25
N PHE A 141 3.80 -12.59 33.99
CA PHE A 141 3.74 -11.27 34.61
C PHE A 141 2.29 -10.82 34.81
N THR A 142 2.08 -9.80 35.65
CA THR A 142 0.75 -9.24 35.92
C THR A 142 0.81 -7.72 35.91
N ARG A 143 -0.26 -7.08 35.44
CA ARG A 143 -0.43 -5.62 35.42
C ARG A 143 -1.85 -5.28 35.87
N LYS A 144 -2.05 -4.10 36.45
CA LYS A 144 -3.39 -3.60 36.82
C LYS A 144 -4.20 -3.31 35.56
N ILE A 145 -5.53 -3.40 35.65
CA ILE A 145 -6.45 -2.99 34.58
C ILE A 145 -6.40 -1.48 34.37
N SER A 146 -6.29 -0.71 35.46
CA SER A 146 -5.98 0.73 35.43
C SER A 146 -4.87 1.02 36.42
N THR A 147 -3.91 1.82 35.99
CA THR A 147 -2.84 2.37 36.81
C THR A 147 -3.10 3.86 37.06
N CYS A 148 -2.16 4.56 37.69
CA CYS A 148 -2.20 6.01 37.89
C CYS A 148 -1.12 6.75 37.08
N ASP A 149 -0.34 6.01 36.28
CA ASP A 149 0.65 6.62 35.40
C ASP A 149 0.00 7.19 34.14
N LYS A 150 0.77 8.02 33.41
CA LYS A 150 0.39 8.68 32.16
C LYS A 150 1.18 8.15 30.96
N GLN A 151 2.24 7.37 31.20
CA GLN A 151 3.00 6.64 30.18
C GLN A 151 2.28 5.33 29.79
N ASP A 152 1.55 4.76 30.75
CA ASP A 152 0.68 3.58 30.64
C ASP A 152 -0.60 3.76 29.80
N MET A 153 -1.15 2.64 29.29
CA MET A 153 -2.52 2.57 28.77
C MET A 153 -3.43 1.71 29.66
N GLY A 154 -4.63 2.22 29.98
CA GLY A 154 -5.67 1.42 30.64
C GLY A 154 -6.14 0.24 29.78
N ILE A 155 -6.26 -0.94 30.39
CA ILE A 155 -6.85 -2.13 29.77
C ILE A 155 -8.38 -1.98 29.87
N THR A 156 -9.11 -2.23 28.78
CA THR A 156 -10.57 -2.02 28.72
C THR A 156 -11.30 -3.17 28.03
N ASP A 157 -12.63 -3.12 28.00
CA ASP A 157 -13.48 -4.02 27.19
C ASP A 157 -13.44 -3.68 25.67
N ALA A 158 -12.74 -2.62 25.28
CA ALA A 158 -12.54 -2.23 23.88
C ALA A 158 -11.45 -3.06 23.19
N THR A 159 -11.24 -2.81 21.90
CA THR A 159 -10.26 -3.52 21.08
C THR A 159 -8.84 -3.08 21.44
N MET A 160 -8.07 -3.96 22.09
CA MET A 160 -6.71 -3.69 22.55
C MET A 160 -5.70 -4.26 21.56
N ARG A 161 -4.74 -3.46 21.08
CA ARG A 161 -3.70 -3.93 20.15
C ARG A 161 -2.44 -4.30 20.92
N VAL A 162 -2.16 -5.59 21.04
CA VAL A 162 -0.89 -6.09 21.58
C VAL A 162 0.20 -5.88 20.54
N ILE A 163 1.36 -5.40 20.97
CA ILE A 163 2.61 -5.41 20.20
C ILE A 163 3.57 -6.45 20.80
N TYR A 164 4.33 -7.13 19.96
CA TYR A 164 5.28 -8.16 20.40
C TYR A 164 6.60 -8.06 19.64
N SER A 165 7.70 -8.45 20.29
CA SER A 165 9.02 -8.60 19.66
C SER A 165 9.90 -9.60 20.39
N TYR A 166 10.94 -10.12 19.75
CA TYR A 166 11.94 -10.99 20.40
C TYR A 166 13.28 -11.01 19.66
N HIS A 167 14.34 -11.43 20.34
CA HIS A 167 15.67 -11.58 19.75
C HIS A 167 16.39 -12.80 20.34
N ASP A 168 17.13 -13.55 19.53
CA ASP A 168 17.83 -14.78 19.91
C ASP A 168 19.06 -14.59 20.84
N ASN A 169 19.23 -13.39 21.41
CA ASN A 169 20.30 -13.04 22.34
C ASN A 169 19.76 -12.13 23.44
N ASP A 170 20.27 -12.26 24.67
CA ASP A 170 20.00 -11.30 25.75
C ASP A 170 20.94 -10.08 25.69
N PRO A 171 20.48 -8.86 26.02
CA PRO A 171 21.34 -7.71 26.22
C PRO A 171 22.35 -7.90 27.37
N ILE A 172 23.55 -7.36 27.21
CA ILE A 172 24.60 -7.36 28.25
C ILE A 172 24.19 -6.46 29.43
N ASN A 173 23.47 -5.36 29.14
CA ASN A 173 22.91 -4.40 30.09
C ASN A 173 21.84 -3.53 29.39
N ASP A 174 21.19 -2.62 30.11
CA ASP A 174 20.13 -1.77 29.56
C ASP A 174 20.59 -0.83 28.43
N THR A 175 21.87 -0.45 28.35
CA THR A 175 22.39 0.37 27.24
C THR A 175 22.71 -0.46 25.99
N ASP A 176 23.05 -1.74 26.13
CA ASP A 176 23.25 -2.68 25.03
C ASP A 176 21.93 -3.00 24.29
N MET A 177 20.80 -2.99 25.00
CA MET A 177 19.45 -3.13 24.42
C MET A 177 19.18 -2.13 23.29
N SER A 178 19.79 -0.93 23.34
CA SER A 178 19.69 0.09 22.27
C SER A 178 20.27 -0.35 20.91
N ARG A 179 21.07 -1.41 20.88
CA ARG A 179 21.77 -1.94 19.70
C ARG A 179 21.16 -3.24 19.18
N MET A 180 20.30 -3.88 19.97
CA MET A 180 19.76 -5.22 19.69
C MET A 180 18.39 -5.15 19.02
N TYR A 181 18.34 -4.59 17.82
CA TYR A 181 17.11 -4.58 17.02
C TYR A 181 16.70 -6.00 16.61
N HIS A 182 15.50 -6.43 17.03
CA HIS A 182 14.88 -7.73 16.73
C HIS A 182 14.69 -8.05 15.23
N GLY A 183 15.00 -7.13 14.31
CA GLY A 183 14.75 -7.29 12.88
C GLY A 183 13.26 -7.16 12.51
N PRO A 184 12.92 -7.11 11.22
CA PRO A 184 11.52 -7.03 10.80
C PRO A 184 10.73 -8.34 10.97
N GLN A 185 11.40 -9.50 11.07
CA GLN A 185 10.76 -10.82 11.16
C GLN A 185 10.28 -11.19 12.58
N HIS A 186 11.00 -10.77 13.63
CA HIS A 186 10.72 -11.17 15.02
C HIS A 186 9.92 -10.10 15.78
N ARG A 187 8.91 -9.52 15.12
CA ARG A 187 7.97 -8.56 15.71
C ARG A 187 6.63 -8.54 14.99
N GLY A 188 5.63 -7.94 15.62
CA GLY A 188 4.35 -7.64 15.00
C GLY A 188 3.36 -7.04 15.98
N SER A 189 2.10 -7.04 15.60
CA SER A 189 0.98 -6.64 16.46
C SER A 189 -0.29 -7.43 16.13
N LYS A 190 -1.18 -7.54 17.11
CA LYS A 190 -2.46 -8.26 16.99
C LYS A 190 -3.53 -7.66 17.90
N SER A 191 -4.72 -7.46 17.34
CA SER A 191 -5.89 -6.93 18.05
C SER A 191 -6.60 -8.05 18.80
N ILE A 192 -6.89 -7.84 20.09
CA ILE A 192 -7.56 -8.80 21.01
C ILE A 192 -8.47 -8.06 22.01
N THR A 193 -9.35 -8.79 22.70
CA THR A 193 -10.08 -8.27 23.88
C THR A 193 -9.61 -8.97 25.16
N PHE A 194 -8.90 -8.25 26.03
CA PHE A 194 -8.42 -8.83 27.31
C PHE A 194 -9.56 -9.12 28.30
N LEU A 195 -10.61 -8.30 28.32
CA LEU A 195 -11.62 -8.29 29.40
C LEU A 195 -12.95 -8.98 29.06
N SER A 196 -13.24 -9.28 27.79
CA SER A 196 -14.33 -10.18 27.36
C SER A 196 -14.26 -11.51 28.11
N LYS A 197 -15.39 -12.15 28.44
CA LYS A 197 -15.37 -13.45 29.14
C LYS A 197 -15.05 -14.61 28.18
N PRO A 198 -14.17 -15.56 28.55
CA PRO A 198 -14.00 -16.82 27.84
C PRO A 198 -15.13 -17.77 28.26
N GLU A 199 -15.39 -18.83 27.50
CA GLU A 199 -16.43 -19.78 27.89
C GLU A 199 -16.15 -21.19 27.40
N THR A 200 -15.83 -22.09 28.33
CA THR A 200 -15.84 -23.54 28.13
C THR A 200 -17.28 -24.06 28.17
N VAL A 201 -18.07 -23.65 27.16
CA VAL A 201 -19.47 -24.07 27.03
C VAL A 201 -19.55 -25.59 26.92
N LYS A 202 -20.27 -26.21 27.85
CA LYS A 202 -20.63 -27.63 27.75
C LYS A 202 -21.70 -27.77 26.69
N LEU A 203 -21.28 -28.23 25.51
CA LEU A 203 -22.18 -28.70 24.48
C LEU A 203 -22.95 -29.93 25.00
N PRO A 204 -24.27 -30.01 24.78
CA PRO A 204 -25.05 -31.20 25.06
C PRO A 204 -24.50 -32.44 24.31
N SER A 205 -24.69 -33.62 24.88
CA SER A 205 -24.23 -34.89 24.26
C SER A 205 -25.00 -35.29 23.00
N ASP A 206 -26.06 -34.57 22.66
CA ASP A 206 -26.86 -34.72 21.43
C ASP A 206 -26.58 -33.59 20.40
N ALA A 207 -25.57 -32.76 20.66
CA ALA A 207 -25.13 -31.72 19.73
C ALA A 207 -24.38 -32.31 18.52
N ILE A 208 -24.69 -31.82 17.32
CA ILE A 208 -24.06 -32.21 16.06
C ILE A 208 -23.58 -30.97 15.28
N GLU A 209 -22.50 -31.12 14.51
CA GLU A 209 -21.98 -30.04 13.65
C GLU A 209 -22.58 -30.12 12.24
N VAL A 210 -22.89 -28.97 11.65
CA VAL A 210 -23.46 -28.84 10.30
C VAL A 210 -22.70 -27.79 9.51
N ASP A 211 -22.06 -28.19 8.41
CA ASP A 211 -21.22 -27.31 7.58
C ASP A 211 -21.98 -26.74 6.38
N LEU A 212 -22.16 -25.41 6.37
CA LEU A 212 -22.78 -24.64 5.30
C LEU A 212 -21.68 -23.98 4.46
N LEU A 213 -21.12 -24.69 3.49
CA LEU A 213 -19.95 -24.26 2.71
C LEU A 213 -20.31 -23.84 1.29
N ASN A 214 -19.56 -22.87 0.74
CA ASN A 214 -19.52 -22.68 -0.70
C ASN A 214 -18.82 -23.87 -1.38
N ASN A 215 -19.17 -24.16 -2.63
CA ASN A 215 -18.62 -25.29 -3.38
C ASN A 215 -17.72 -24.80 -4.52
N ASN A 216 -16.40 -24.72 -4.27
CA ASN A 216 -15.39 -24.35 -5.27
C ASN A 216 -15.74 -23.06 -6.04
N PHE A 217 -16.24 -22.05 -5.31
CA PHE A 217 -16.63 -20.77 -5.89
C PHE A 217 -15.41 -20.07 -6.50
N LYS A 218 -15.50 -19.73 -7.79
CA LYS A 218 -14.46 -18.98 -8.49
C LYS A 218 -14.76 -17.49 -8.40
N MET A 219 -13.89 -16.75 -7.73
CA MET A 219 -14.06 -15.31 -7.52
C MET A 219 -13.88 -14.55 -8.85
N PRO A 220 -14.88 -13.77 -9.32
CA PRO A 220 -14.71 -12.93 -10.50
C PRO A 220 -13.76 -11.75 -10.25
N LYS A 221 -13.21 -11.21 -11.35
CA LYS A 221 -12.39 -9.97 -11.37
C LYS A 221 -13.25 -8.74 -11.09
N VAL A 222 -13.65 -8.57 -9.83
CA VAL A 222 -14.41 -7.43 -9.27
C VAL A 222 -13.87 -7.11 -7.88
N ASP A 223 -13.94 -5.84 -7.50
CA ASP A 223 -13.39 -5.31 -6.24
C ASP A 223 -14.09 -5.87 -4.98
N THR A 224 -15.43 -5.91 -5.00
CA THR A 224 -16.29 -6.45 -3.95
C THR A 224 -17.26 -7.47 -4.54
N ARG A 225 -17.49 -8.59 -3.85
CA ARG A 225 -18.45 -9.62 -4.26
C ARG A 225 -19.25 -10.16 -3.07
N TYR A 226 -20.55 -9.93 -3.09
CA TYR A 226 -21.51 -10.62 -2.22
C TYR A 226 -22.05 -11.87 -2.91
N GLN A 227 -21.82 -13.02 -2.28
CA GLN A 227 -22.04 -14.33 -2.86
C GLN A 227 -23.00 -15.14 -1.99
N CYS A 228 -24.22 -15.34 -2.49
CA CYS A 228 -25.30 -16.03 -1.80
C CYS A 228 -25.32 -17.52 -2.15
N THR A 229 -25.50 -18.38 -1.17
CA THR A 229 -25.72 -19.84 -1.35
C THR A 229 -26.87 -20.29 -0.45
N VAL A 230 -27.81 -21.08 -1.01
CA VAL A 230 -29.08 -21.44 -0.34
C VAL A 230 -29.05 -22.88 0.16
N PHE A 231 -29.43 -23.08 1.42
CA PHE A 231 -29.48 -24.37 2.13
C PHE A 231 -30.88 -24.67 2.66
N ASP A 232 -31.22 -25.96 2.74
CA ASP A 232 -32.42 -26.46 3.43
C ASP A 232 -31.98 -27.30 4.64
N LEU A 233 -32.44 -26.90 5.84
CA LEU A 233 -32.11 -27.56 7.11
C LEU A 233 -33.26 -28.44 7.65
N LYS A 234 -34.29 -28.73 6.85
CA LYS A 234 -35.41 -29.61 7.25
C LYS A 234 -34.97 -30.99 7.70
N TYR A 235 -33.87 -31.51 7.17
CA TYR A 235 -33.34 -32.83 7.54
C TYR A 235 -32.94 -32.95 9.02
N LEU A 236 -32.76 -31.84 9.73
CA LEU A 236 -32.56 -31.81 11.18
C LEU A 236 -33.83 -32.23 11.97
N GLY A 237 -35.02 -32.15 11.36
CA GLY A 237 -36.23 -32.75 11.92
C GLY A 237 -36.80 -32.09 13.19
N GLY A 238 -36.53 -30.81 13.44
CA GLY A 238 -37.12 -30.09 14.56
C GLY A 238 -36.46 -28.76 14.89
N LYS A 239 -36.85 -28.16 16.02
CA LYS A 239 -36.28 -26.92 16.54
C LYS A 239 -34.87 -27.16 17.10
N HIS A 240 -33.93 -26.32 16.69
CA HIS A 240 -32.50 -26.44 16.95
C HIS A 240 -31.85 -25.06 17.24
N HIS A 241 -30.62 -25.05 17.74
CA HIS A 241 -29.80 -23.85 18.05
C HIS A 241 -28.52 -23.76 17.19
N ILE A 242 -27.69 -22.71 17.33
CA ILE A 242 -26.55 -22.36 16.45
C ILE A 242 -25.26 -22.04 17.24
N VAL A 243 -24.09 -22.39 16.70
CA VAL A 243 -22.73 -21.95 17.13
C VAL A 243 -21.74 -22.05 15.95
N LYS A 244 -20.79 -21.10 15.77
CA LYS A 244 -19.54 -21.17 14.93
C LYS A 244 -19.60 -20.71 13.44
N ALA A 245 -18.42 -20.63 12.78
CA ALA A 245 -18.13 -20.30 11.38
C ALA A 245 -16.93 -21.11 10.81
N ILE A 246 -16.66 -21.11 9.49
CA ILE A 246 -15.45 -21.71 8.87
C ILE A 246 -14.87 -20.81 7.76
N VAL A 247 -13.57 -20.50 7.83
CA VAL A 247 -12.81 -19.90 6.72
C VAL A 247 -11.86 -20.95 6.12
N GLN A 248 -11.74 -21.00 4.79
CA GLN A 248 -10.81 -21.89 4.09
C GLN A 248 -9.36 -21.38 4.26
N PRO A 249 -8.40 -22.24 4.67
CA PRO A 249 -6.99 -21.87 4.74
C PRO A 249 -6.46 -21.31 3.42
N GLY A 250 -5.71 -20.22 3.49
CA GLY A 250 -5.16 -19.46 2.35
C GLY A 250 -6.07 -18.37 1.79
N ASN A 251 -7.37 -18.36 2.14
CA ASN A 251 -8.34 -17.37 1.68
C ASN A 251 -8.72 -16.33 2.76
N GLU A 252 -8.00 -16.28 3.88
CA GLU A 252 -8.32 -15.44 5.05
C GLU A 252 -8.20 -13.94 4.77
N LYS A 253 -7.54 -13.55 3.67
CA LYS A 253 -7.49 -12.17 3.16
C LYS A 253 -8.59 -11.84 2.13
N LEU A 254 -9.27 -12.85 1.61
CA LEU A 254 -10.30 -12.72 0.57
C LEU A 254 -11.70 -12.64 1.20
N VAL A 255 -11.94 -13.43 2.25
CA VAL A 255 -13.21 -13.47 2.99
C VAL A 255 -13.24 -12.35 4.03
N HIS A 256 -14.11 -11.36 3.85
CA HIS A 256 -14.27 -10.22 4.76
C HIS A 256 -15.35 -10.49 5.84
N HIS A 257 -16.54 -10.93 5.44
CA HIS A 257 -17.59 -11.35 6.38
C HIS A 257 -18.51 -12.44 5.80
N ALA A 258 -19.14 -13.19 6.70
CA ALA A 258 -20.06 -14.28 6.40
C ALA A 258 -21.33 -14.14 7.27
N VAL A 259 -22.50 -14.07 6.64
CA VAL A 259 -23.79 -13.85 7.29
C VAL A 259 -24.72 -15.02 6.97
N LEU A 260 -25.38 -15.58 7.99
CA LEU A 260 -26.43 -16.57 7.82
C LEU A 260 -27.79 -15.90 8.01
N ASN A 261 -28.65 -16.03 7.00
CA ASN A 261 -30.02 -15.56 7.01
C ASN A 261 -31.00 -16.75 7.10
N ARG A 262 -32.06 -16.62 7.90
CA ARG A 262 -33.29 -17.43 7.73
C ARG A 262 -34.26 -16.62 6.88
N CYS A 263 -34.84 -17.25 5.87
CA CYS A 263 -35.71 -16.60 4.90
C CYS A 263 -37.02 -17.37 4.68
N THR A 264 -38.08 -16.64 4.36
CA THR A 264 -39.42 -17.18 4.00
C THR A 264 -39.81 -16.76 2.58
N ASN A 265 -40.70 -17.51 1.95
CA ASN A 265 -41.16 -17.28 0.57
C ASN A 265 -40.03 -17.35 -0.49
N VAL A 266 -38.94 -18.07 -0.19
CA VAL A 266 -37.85 -18.32 -1.14
C VAL A 266 -38.29 -19.39 -2.14
N ASP A 267 -38.17 -19.10 -3.44
CA ASP A 267 -38.44 -20.09 -4.49
C ASP A 267 -37.45 -21.26 -4.37
N ARG A 268 -37.99 -22.48 -4.15
CA ARG A 268 -37.20 -23.69 -3.90
C ARG A 268 -36.32 -24.10 -5.08
N ARG A 269 -36.47 -23.49 -6.27
CA ARG A 269 -35.54 -23.62 -7.41
C ARG A 269 -34.15 -23.04 -7.12
N TYR A 270 -33.99 -22.20 -6.11
CA TYR A 270 -32.68 -21.67 -5.69
C TYR A 270 -31.93 -22.58 -4.69
N LEU A 271 -32.55 -23.66 -4.21
CA LEU A 271 -31.91 -24.59 -3.27
C LEU A 271 -30.61 -25.19 -3.84
N ASN A 272 -29.53 -25.15 -3.05
CA ASN A 272 -28.17 -25.56 -3.43
C ASN A 272 -27.61 -24.79 -4.65
N THR A 273 -28.17 -23.62 -4.97
CA THR A 273 -27.60 -22.71 -5.97
C THR A 273 -26.77 -21.61 -5.32
N THR A 274 -25.74 -21.17 -6.04
CA THR A 274 -24.77 -20.15 -5.62
C THR A 274 -24.86 -18.99 -6.61
N TYR A 275 -25.32 -17.82 -6.17
CA TYR A 275 -25.64 -16.67 -7.03
C TYR A 275 -25.20 -15.32 -6.44
N ASP A 276 -25.03 -14.33 -7.31
CA ASP A 276 -24.72 -12.95 -6.93
C ASP A 276 -25.87 -12.34 -6.12
N CYS A 277 -25.64 -12.00 -4.84
CA CYS A 277 -26.72 -11.58 -3.95
C CYS A 277 -27.52 -10.39 -4.49
N PHE A 278 -26.86 -9.39 -5.10
CA PHE A 278 -27.46 -8.11 -5.45
C PHE A 278 -27.80 -7.97 -6.94
N LYS A 279 -27.52 -8.98 -7.77
CA LYS A 279 -27.81 -8.92 -9.21
C LYS A 279 -29.32 -8.94 -9.50
N PRO A 280 -29.86 -7.98 -10.28
CA PRO A 280 -31.31 -7.78 -10.44
C PRO A 280 -32.04 -8.84 -11.30
N THR A 281 -31.38 -9.94 -11.68
CA THR A 281 -32.01 -11.06 -12.41
C THR A 281 -32.93 -11.93 -11.54
N TYR A 282 -32.93 -11.73 -10.22
CA TYR A 282 -33.72 -12.51 -9.27
C TYR A 282 -34.77 -11.63 -8.59
N ASN A 283 -36.05 -11.97 -8.78
CA ASN A 283 -37.17 -11.21 -8.24
C ASN A 283 -37.30 -11.46 -6.72
N ARG A 284 -36.64 -10.64 -5.90
CA ARG A 284 -36.61 -10.75 -4.42
C ARG A 284 -38.00 -10.52 -3.81
N THR A 285 -38.81 -11.57 -3.79
CA THR A 285 -40.13 -11.63 -3.12
C THR A 285 -40.06 -12.28 -1.74
N TYR A 286 -38.89 -12.79 -1.36
CA TYR A 286 -38.62 -13.43 -0.08
C TYR A 286 -38.22 -12.44 1.01
N GLN A 287 -38.55 -12.76 2.26
CA GLN A 287 -38.21 -11.97 3.45
C GLN A 287 -37.18 -12.72 4.29
N CYS A 288 -36.11 -12.05 4.71
CA CYS A 288 -34.98 -12.65 5.44
C CYS A 288 -34.71 -11.92 6.75
N SER A 289 -34.29 -12.67 7.77
CA SER A 289 -33.72 -12.16 9.02
C SER A 289 -32.33 -12.78 9.22
N ILE A 290 -31.32 -11.97 9.55
CA ILE A 290 -30.02 -12.49 9.98
C ILE A 290 -30.22 -13.30 11.27
N ILE A 291 -29.52 -14.43 11.38
CA ILE A 291 -29.54 -15.32 12.55
C ILE A 291 -28.14 -15.59 13.12
N TYR A 292 -27.10 -15.35 12.32
CA TYR A 292 -25.70 -15.40 12.74
C TYR A 292 -24.84 -14.54 11.78
N ALA A 293 -23.77 -13.94 12.30
CA ALA A 293 -22.80 -13.19 11.51
C ALA A 293 -21.38 -13.39 12.07
N TRP A 294 -20.40 -13.40 11.17
CA TRP A 294 -18.96 -13.44 11.44
C TRP A 294 -18.25 -12.45 10.51
N ALA A 295 -17.19 -11.79 10.97
CA ALA A 295 -16.33 -10.95 10.16
C ALA A 295 -14.86 -11.16 10.52
N VAL A 296 -13.95 -10.60 9.71
CA VAL A 296 -12.50 -10.71 9.86
C VAL A 296 -12.02 -10.48 11.31
N GLY A 297 -11.13 -11.37 11.76
CA GLY A 297 -10.64 -11.43 13.15
C GLY A 297 -11.63 -11.93 14.20
N GLY A 298 -12.90 -12.19 13.84
CA GLY A 298 -13.89 -12.77 14.74
C GLY A 298 -13.54 -14.20 15.18
N GLN A 299 -13.58 -14.44 16.50
CA GLN A 299 -13.36 -15.76 17.11
C GLN A 299 -14.66 -16.60 17.17
N ASP A 300 -14.55 -17.87 17.57
CA ASP A 300 -15.69 -18.75 17.84
C ASP A 300 -16.64 -18.14 18.89
N TYR A 301 -17.93 -18.03 18.57
CA TYR A 301 -18.96 -17.57 19.50
C TYR A 301 -19.96 -18.66 19.89
N TYR A 302 -20.15 -18.85 21.19
CA TYR A 302 -21.14 -19.74 21.81
C TYR A 302 -22.17 -18.95 22.62
N PHE A 303 -23.43 -19.35 22.52
CA PHE A 303 -24.54 -18.85 23.35
C PHE A 303 -24.43 -19.38 24.81
N PRO A 304 -24.95 -18.65 25.81
CA PRO A 304 -25.03 -19.11 27.21
C PRO A 304 -25.71 -20.48 27.39
N GLU A 305 -25.36 -21.21 28.44
CA GLU A 305 -25.83 -22.60 28.65
C GLU A 305 -27.36 -22.73 28.84
N ASP A 306 -28.06 -21.65 29.21
CA ASP A 306 -29.51 -21.58 29.37
C ASP A 306 -30.24 -20.93 28.16
N VAL A 307 -29.50 -20.42 27.17
CA VAL A 307 -30.02 -19.64 26.03
C VAL A 307 -29.77 -20.36 24.70
N GLY A 308 -30.65 -20.19 23.72
CA GLY A 308 -30.37 -20.62 22.34
C GLY A 308 -31.17 -19.87 21.28
N PHE A 309 -30.58 -19.73 20.09
CA PHE A 309 -31.23 -19.06 18.96
C PHE A 309 -32.08 -20.03 18.14
N PRO A 310 -33.41 -19.87 18.07
CA PRO A 310 -34.31 -20.86 17.47
C PRO A 310 -34.22 -20.86 15.93
N LEU A 311 -33.71 -21.95 15.36
CA LEU A 311 -33.63 -22.20 13.92
C LEU A 311 -35.03 -22.32 13.27
N GLN A 312 -35.68 -23.49 13.44
CA GLN A 312 -36.96 -23.82 12.81
C GLN A 312 -38.17 -23.35 13.63
N THR A 313 -39.24 -22.98 12.91
CA THR A 313 -40.62 -23.11 13.39
C THR A 313 -41.36 -24.23 12.63
N SER A 314 -42.56 -24.62 13.07
CA SER A 314 -43.33 -25.72 12.47
C SER A 314 -44.06 -25.32 11.17
N GLN A 315 -43.37 -24.64 10.25
CA GLN A 315 -43.92 -24.18 8.97
C GLN A 315 -43.00 -24.60 7.82
N ASP A 316 -43.58 -25.07 6.73
CA ASP A 316 -42.88 -25.90 5.72
C ASP A 316 -42.06 -25.10 4.68
N ASP A 317 -41.95 -23.78 4.79
CA ASP A 317 -41.41 -22.90 3.73
C ASP A 317 -40.24 -21.99 4.16
N GLU A 318 -39.59 -22.30 5.28
CA GLU A 318 -38.31 -21.67 5.67
C GLU A 318 -37.13 -22.25 4.87
N LEU A 319 -36.25 -21.39 4.35
CA LEU A 319 -34.94 -21.74 3.76
C LEU A 319 -33.84 -20.82 4.32
N TYR A 320 -32.59 -21.24 4.24
CA TYR A 320 -31.46 -20.53 4.80
C TYR A 320 -30.54 -20.01 3.68
N ILE A 321 -30.09 -18.77 3.77
CA ILE A 321 -29.19 -18.16 2.79
C ILE A 321 -27.92 -17.71 3.50
N MET A 322 -26.79 -18.33 3.16
CA MET A 322 -25.49 -17.81 3.53
C MET A 322 -25.09 -16.74 2.52
N GLU A 323 -24.72 -15.57 3.02
CA GLU A 323 -24.21 -14.44 2.25
C GLU A 323 -22.74 -14.22 2.62
N MET A 324 -21.86 -14.43 1.65
CA MET A 324 -20.41 -14.36 1.80
C MET A 324 -19.87 -13.12 1.10
N HIS A 325 -19.23 -12.22 1.83
CA HIS A 325 -18.60 -11.01 1.31
C HIS A 325 -17.11 -11.27 1.05
N TYR A 326 -16.74 -11.30 -0.23
CA TYR A 326 -15.34 -11.33 -0.66
C TYR A 326 -14.85 -9.93 -1.05
N ASN A 327 -13.67 -9.56 -0.53
CA ASN A 327 -12.95 -8.33 -0.85
C ASN A 327 -11.72 -8.70 -1.70
N ASN A 328 -11.68 -8.25 -2.96
CA ASN A 328 -10.63 -8.59 -3.93
C ASN A 328 -10.02 -7.32 -4.56
N PRO A 329 -9.36 -6.47 -3.75
CA PRO A 329 -8.77 -5.22 -4.23
C PRO A 329 -7.61 -5.43 -5.23
N THR A 330 -7.06 -6.66 -5.28
CA THR A 330 -6.04 -7.05 -6.28
C THR A 330 -6.63 -7.49 -7.62
N LEU A 331 -7.96 -7.51 -7.76
CA LEU A 331 -8.68 -7.82 -9.00
C LEU A 331 -8.21 -9.11 -9.69
N LYS A 332 -7.91 -10.13 -8.88
CA LYS A 332 -7.52 -11.47 -9.32
C LYS A 332 -8.72 -12.33 -9.72
N SER A 333 -8.47 -13.44 -10.41
CA SER A 333 -9.53 -14.35 -10.93
C SER A 333 -9.19 -15.84 -10.84
N ASP A 334 -8.04 -16.16 -10.25
CA ASP A 334 -7.53 -17.50 -9.95
C ASP A 334 -7.97 -18.01 -8.57
N TYR A 335 -8.49 -17.14 -7.70
CA TYR A 335 -9.04 -17.50 -6.39
C TYR A 335 -10.22 -18.48 -6.50
N VAL A 336 -10.10 -19.61 -5.79
CA VAL A 336 -11.15 -20.62 -5.59
C VAL A 336 -11.42 -20.77 -4.10
N ASP A 337 -12.69 -20.66 -3.70
CA ASP A 337 -13.10 -20.67 -2.30
C ASP A 337 -14.24 -21.64 -1.99
N SER A 338 -14.13 -22.30 -0.83
CA SER A 338 -15.14 -23.16 -0.23
C SER A 338 -15.35 -22.83 1.26
N SER A 339 -15.16 -21.55 1.65
CA SER A 339 -15.44 -21.04 2.99
C SER A 339 -16.94 -21.05 3.29
N GLY A 340 -17.31 -20.90 4.56
CA GLY A 340 -18.71 -20.91 4.97
C GLY A 340 -18.97 -20.79 6.47
N ILE A 341 -20.04 -21.43 6.94
CA ILE A 341 -20.50 -21.33 8.32
C ILE A 341 -20.77 -22.75 8.86
N ARG A 342 -20.04 -23.17 9.90
CA ARG A 342 -20.38 -24.35 10.71
C ARG A 342 -21.38 -23.95 11.77
N ILE A 343 -22.55 -24.59 11.81
CA ILE A 343 -23.50 -24.42 12.91
C ILE A 343 -23.52 -25.68 13.79
N VAL A 344 -23.24 -25.55 15.09
CA VAL A 344 -23.47 -26.63 16.06
C VAL A 344 -24.92 -26.57 16.54
N VAL A 345 -25.65 -27.66 16.36
CA VAL A 345 -27.09 -27.75 16.58
C VAL A 345 -27.43 -28.87 17.56
N THR A 346 -28.45 -28.68 18.41
CA THR A 346 -28.98 -29.70 19.34
C THR A 346 -30.52 -29.66 19.33
N PRO A 347 -31.20 -30.81 19.38
CA PRO A 347 -32.67 -30.87 19.54
C PRO A 347 -33.11 -30.63 20.99
N SER A 348 -32.20 -30.69 21.97
CA SER A 348 -32.48 -30.40 23.38
C SER A 348 -32.66 -28.90 23.59
N LEU A 349 -33.92 -28.46 23.66
CA LEU A 349 -34.27 -27.04 23.82
C LEU A 349 -33.78 -26.48 25.17
N ARG A 350 -32.86 -25.52 25.08
CA ARG A 350 -32.50 -24.62 26.18
C ARG A 350 -33.74 -23.82 26.66
N PRO A 351 -33.84 -23.47 27.96
CA PRO A 351 -35.05 -22.85 28.53
C PRO A 351 -35.34 -21.42 28.06
N ILE A 352 -34.36 -20.70 27.50
CA ILE A 352 -34.52 -19.30 27.05
C ILE A 352 -34.30 -19.20 25.53
N GLU A 353 -35.27 -18.63 24.82
CA GLU A 353 -35.13 -18.31 23.39
C GLU A 353 -34.48 -16.94 23.18
N ALA A 354 -33.41 -16.90 22.40
CA ALA A 354 -32.78 -15.66 21.94
C ALA A 354 -33.56 -15.04 20.77
N GLY A 355 -33.72 -13.72 20.83
CA GLY A 355 -33.94 -12.85 19.68
C GLY A 355 -32.64 -12.24 19.18
N TYR A 356 -32.73 -11.60 18.02
CA TYR A 356 -31.65 -10.84 17.38
C TYR A 356 -32.26 -9.55 16.83
N VAL A 357 -31.57 -8.42 16.98
CA VAL A 357 -31.96 -7.14 16.37
C VAL A 357 -30.75 -6.41 15.82
N ASP A 358 -30.84 -5.96 14.58
CA ASP A 358 -29.97 -4.94 14.01
C ASP A 358 -30.41 -3.54 14.46
N VAL A 359 -29.48 -2.73 14.99
CA VAL A 359 -29.72 -1.29 15.20
C VAL A 359 -28.57 -0.48 14.60
N GLY A 360 -28.90 0.53 13.79
CA GLY A 360 -27.88 1.19 12.99
C GLY A 360 -28.38 2.26 12.02
N ALA A 361 -27.50 2.57 11.07
CA ALA A 361 -27.79 3.43 9.94
C ALA A 361 -28.61 2.69 8.89
N TYR A 362 -29.49 3.40 8.18
CA TYR A 362 -30.07 2.85 6.97
C TYR A 362 -29.02 2.92 5.85
N VAL A 363 -28.40 1.77 5.52
CA VAL A 363 -27.24 1.63 4.61
C VAL A 363 -27.61 1.96 3.15
N LYS A 364 -27.68 3.27 2.91
CA LYS A 364 -27.94 3.99 1.67
C LYS A 364 -27.26 5.36 1.77
N TYR A 365 -27.26 6.10 0.66
CA TYR A 365 -26.71 7.44 0.50
C TYR A 365 -27.22 8.53 1.46
N PHE A 366 -28.04 8.22 2.47
CA PHE A 366 -28.45 9.10 3.56
C PHE A 366 -27.53 9.02 4.79
N GLN A 367 -26.79 7.93 4.96
CA GLN A 367 -25.56 7.96 5.75
C GLN A 367 -24.51 8.66 4.89
N MET A 368 -23.87 9.68 5.45
CA MET A 368 -22.95 10.57 4.75
C MET A 368 -21.79 10.93 5.68
N VAL A 369 -20.57 10.68 5.24
CA VAL A 369 -19.33 11.14 5.89
C VAL A 369 -18.67 12.15 4.94
N PRO A 370 -18.63 13.46 5.30
CA PRO A 370 -18.00 14.48 4.46
C PRO A 370 -16.47 14.30 4.47
N PRO A 371 -15.79 14.60 3.35
CA PRO A 371 -14.35 14.43 3.26
C PRO A 371 -13.58 15.46 4.11
N HIS A 372 -12.29 15.22 4.33
CA HIS A 372 -11.37 16.09 5.09
C HIS A 372 -11.74 16.40 6.56
N GLU A 373 -12.71 15.70 7.17
CA GLU A 373 -13.04 15.85 8.59
C GLU A 373 -12.16 14.97 9.48
N LYS A 374 -11.28 15.59 10.29
CA LYS A 374 -10.34 14.87 11.20
C LYS A 374 -11.03 13.87 12.13
N SER A 375 -12.26 14.19 12.55
CA SER A 375 -13.17 13.26 13.21
C SER A 375 -14.60 13.65 12.87
N PHE A 376 -15.39 12.70 12.39
CA PHE A 376 -16.81 12.86 12.11
C PHE A 376 -17.62 11.78 12.82
N ILE A 377 -18.75 12.16 13.42
CA ILE A 377 -19.64 11.24 14.13
C ILE A 377 -20.94 11.09 13.33
N SER A 378 -21.11 9.95 12.64
CA SER A 378 -22.44 9.57 12.18
C SER A 378 -23.29 9.21 13.39
N THR A 379 -24.53 9.71 13.40
CA THR A 379 -25.52 9.48 14.45
C THR A 379 -26.72 8.78 13.86
N THR A 380 -27.30 7.83 14.60
CA THR A 380 -28.54 7.13 14.23
C THR A 380 -29.42 6.97 15.48
N VAL A 381 -30.71 6.66 15.34
CA VAL A 381 -31.68 6.61 16.44
C VAL A 381 -32.70 5.48 16.25
N CYS A 382 -32.81 4.59 17.23
CA CYS A 382 -33.99 3.74 17.39
C CYS A 382 -34.98 4.45 18.34
N PRO A 383 -36.18 4.85 17.89
CA PRO A 383 -37.11 5.65 18.69
C PRO A 383 -37.94 4.78 19.65
N ARG A 384 -38.58 5.41 20.64
CA ARG A 384 -39.46 4.71 21.61
C ARG A 384 -40.52 3.89 20.88
N GLU A 385 -41.11 4.47 19.84
CA GLU A 385 -42.23 3.90 19.11
C GLU A 385 -41.92 2.50 18.54
N CYS A 386 -40.65 2.22 18.22
CA CYS A 386 -40.16 0.88 17.87
C CYS A 386 -39.93 0.00 19.11
N ILE A 387 -39.24 0.52 20.14
CA ILE A 387 -38.91 -0.20 21.37
C ILE A 387 -40.19 -0.63 22.13
N SER A 388 -41.12 0.28 22.40
CA SER A 388 -42.42 0.00 23.01
C SER A 388 -43.24 -1.02 22.22
N LYS A 389 -43.17 -0.99 20.88
CA LYS A 389 -43.85 -2.00 20.04
C LYS A 389 -43.21 -3.37 20.20
N ALA A 390 -41.88 -3.46 20.20
CA ALA A 390 -41.14 -4.70 20.42
C ALA A 390 -41.40 -5.29 21.82
N LEU A 391 -41.47 -4.44 22.84
CA LEU A 391 -41.68 -4.80 24.24
C LEU A 391 -43.16 -4.86 24.65
N THR A 392 -44.10 -4.80 23.70
CA THR A 392 -45.55 -4.87 23.99
C THR A 392 -45.91 -6.21 24.65
N GLY A 393 -46.15 -6.17 25.96
CA GLY A 393 -46.45 -7.33 26.81
C GLY A 393 -45.30 -7.75 27.75
N LEU A 394 -44.07 -7.26 27.52
CA LEU A 394 -42.88 -7.57 28.31
C LEU A 394 -42.61 -6.48 29.35
N LYS A 395 -43.17 -6.65 30.57
CA LYS A 395 -42.97 -5.69 31.67
C LYS A 395 -41.52 -5.57 32.13
N ASP A 396 -40.80 -6.69 32.09
CA ASP A 396 -39.42 -6.81 32.59
C ASP A 396 -38.37 -6.50 31.49
N GLY A 397 -38.82 -6.12 30.29
CA GLY A 397 -37.96 -5.71 29.18
C GLY A 397 -37.31 -6.86 28.41
N ILE A 398 -36.19 -6.55 27.74
CA ILE A 398 -35.27 -7.52 27.14
C ILE A 398 -33.85 -7.28 27.66
N THR A 399 -33.13 -8.35 27.98
CA THR A 399 -31.71 -8.33 28.33
C THR A 399 -30.90 -8.64 27.08
N VAL A 400 -30.13 -7.67 26.59
CA VAL A 400 -29.06 -7.89 25.61
C VAL A 400 -27.91 -8.60 26.32
N PHE A 401 -27.52 -9.76 25.79
CA PHE A 401 -26.45 -10.59 26.35
C PHE A 401 -25.23 -10.70 25.44
N SER A 402 -25.34 -10.34 24.16
CA SER A 402 -24.19 -10.23 23.25
C SER A 402 -24.44 -9.21 22.15
N VAL A 403 -23.37 -8.62 21.63
CA VAL A 403 -23.39 -7.58 20.60
C VAL A 403 -22.23 -7.77 19.64
N PHE A 404 -22.49 -7.62 18.35
CA PHE A 404 -21.51 -7.62 17.27
C PHE A 404 -21.61 -6.26 16.57
N GLN A 405 -20.53 -5.47 16.63
CA GLN A 405 -20.52 -4.10 16.12
C GLN A 405 -19.81 -4.07 14.76
N HIS A 406 -20.41 -3.44 13.76
CA HIS A 406 -19.94 -3.49 12.37
C HIS A 406 -19.94 -2.11 11.70
N ALA A 407 -18.83 -1.78 11.06
CA ALA A 407 -18.63 -0.61 10.23
C ALA A 407 -17.40 -0.80 9.31
N HIS A 408 -17.25 0.03 8.27
CA HIS A 408 -16.25 -0.16 7.21
C HIS A 408 -14.94 0.60 7.47
N LEU A 409 -14.12 0.80 6.41
CA LEU A 409 -12.71 1.16 6.47
C LEU A 409 -12.40 2.49 7.18
N LEU A 410 -13.35 3.42 7.26
CA LEU A 410 -13.17 4.65 8.01
C LEU A 410 -13.45 4.46 9.52
N ALA A 411 -14.16 3.44 9.98
CA ALA A 411 -14.55 3.39 11.40
C ALA A 411 -13.34 3.24 12.35
N ARG A 412 -13.25 4.10 13.36
CA ARG A 412 -12.23 4.05 14.44
C ARG A 412 -12.85 3.97 15.83
N GLY A 413 -14.15 4.17 15.95
CA GLY A 413 -14.90 3.80 17.14
C GLY A 413 -16.40 3.71 16.90
N ILE A 414 -17.09 2.87 17.67
CA ILE A 414 -18.53 2.60 17.55
C ILE A 414 -19.16 2.39 18.94
N LYS A 415 -20.14 3.22 19.29
CA LYS A 415 -20.76 3.25 20.63
C LYS A 415 -22.28 3.10 20.58
N THR A 416 -22.76 2.09 21.29
CA THR A 416 -24.16 1.71 21.41
C THR A 416 -24.72 2.23 22.74
N ARG A 417 -25.38 3.40 22.73
CA ARG A 417 -25.77 4.13 23.94
C ARG A 417 -27.21 3.78 24.38
N LEU A 418 -27.43 3.58 25.68
CA LEU A 418 -28.75 3.37 26.27
C LEU A 418 -29.23 4.64 26.98
N ILE A 419 -30.43 5.14 26.68
CA ILE A 419 -30.96 6.39 27.27
C ILE A 419 -32.37 6.17 27.83
N ARG A 420 -32.50 6.29 29.16
CA ARG A 420 -33.73 6.12 29.94
C ARG A 420 -34.23 7.48 30.44
N ASN A 421 -35.46 7.87 30.09
CA ASN A 421 -36.04 9.16 30.50
C ASN A 421 -35.12 10.39 30.24
N GLY A 422 -34.34 10.38 29.15
CA GLY A 422 -33.40 11.46 28.80
C GLY A 422 -32.03 11.40 29.50
N VAL A 423 -31.82 10.47 30.43
CA VAL A 423 -30.54 10.18 31.09
C VAL A 423 -29.82 9.06 30.35
N GLU A 424 -28.55 9.29 29.98
CA GLU A 424 -27.69 8.23 29.46
C GLU A 424 -27.27 7.29 30.60
N LEU A 425 -27.45 5.99 30.37
CA LEU A 425 -26.99 4.91 31.24
C LEU A 425 -25.68 4.33 30.70
N GLU A 426 -25.11 3.38 31.43
CA GLU A 426 -24.01 2.54 30.92
C GLU A 426 -24.31 2.05 29.49
N PRO A 427 -23.40 2.26 28.53
CA PRO A 427 -23.63 1.88 27.14
C PRO A 427 -23.84 0.37 27.02
N ILE A 428 -24.59 -0.03 25.99
CA ILE A 428 -24.75 -1.44 25.63
C ILE A 428 -23.42 -2.01 25.17
N ALA A 429 -22.71 -1.24 24.35
CA ALA A 429 -21.41 -1.57 23.80
C ALA A 429 -20.62 -0.27 23.57
N ASP A 430 -19.31 -0.30 23.76
CA ASP A 430 -18.42 0.82 23.49
C ASP A 430 -17.09 0.26 22.94
N ASP A 431 -16.75 0.63 21.72
CA ASP A 431 -15.44 0.34 21.14
C ASP A 431 -14.82 1.65 20.65
N ASN A 432 -14.01 2.28 21.49
CA ASN A 432 -13.36 3.56 21.18
C ASN A 432 -12.04 3.41 20.40
N THR A 433 -11.62 2.16 20.15
CA THR A 433 -10.38 1.78 19.46
C THR A 433 -10.62 0.80 18.31
N TYR A 434 -11.85 0.77 17.78
CA TYR A 434 -12.36 -0.20 16.79
C TYR A 434 -11.38 -0.53 15.67
N ASP A 435 -11.42 -1.78 15.24
CA ASP A 435 -10.54 -2.34 14.22
C ASP A 435 -11.37 -2.99 13.12
N PHE A 436 -11.17 -2.53 11.88
CA PHE A 436 -11.80 -3.16 10.72
C PHE A 436 -11.30 -4.61 10.55
N ASP A 437 -10.04 -4.90 10.87
CA ASP A 437 -9.44 -6.23 10.75
C ASP A 437 -9.69 -7.14 11.98
N PHE A 438 -10.42 -6.66 13.00
CA PHE A 438 -10.81 -7.45 14.18
C PHE A 438 -12.20 -7.09 14.68
N GLN A 439 -13.20 -7.82 14.18
CA GLN A 439 -14.62 -7.63 14.48
C GLN A 439 -15.17 -8.89 15.19
N ALA A 440 -15.19 -8.87 16.53
CA ALA A 440 -15.60 -10.01 17.36
C ALA A 440 -16.93 -9.78 18.10
N VAL A 441 -17.67 -10.86 18.36
CA VAL A 441 -18.92 -10.81 19.15
C VAL A 441 -18.58 -10.61 20.64
N ARG A 442 -19.03 -9.51 21.22
CA ARG A 442 -18.79 -9.14 22.62
C ARG A 442 -19.94 -9.61 23.50
N LYS A 443 -19.63 -10.19 24.66
CA LYS A 443 -20.61 -10.55 25.69
C LYS A 443 -20.90 -9.36 26.59
N VAL A 444 -22.18 -9.05 26.78
CA VAL A 444 -22.67 -7.91 27.56
C VAL A 444 -23.78 -8.36 28.51
N ASN A 445 -24.25 -7.48 29.40
CA ASN A 445 -25.44 -7.74 30.21
C ASN A 445 -26.14 -6.41 30.50
N ARG A 446 -27.21 -6.13 29.75
CA ARG A 446 -27.87 -4.81 29.69
C ARG A 446 -29.36 -4.97 29.39
N THR A 447 -30.24 -4.48 30.28
CA THR A 447 -31.70 -4.61 30.12
C THR A 447 -32.35 -3.31 29.62
N ILE A 448 -33.09 -3.44 28.52
CA ILE A 448 -33.88 -2.39 27.86
C ILE A 448 -35.36 -2.62 28.21
N TYR A 449 -36.05 -1.59 28.70
CA TYR A 449 -37.45 -1.63 29.14
C TYR A 449 -38.35 -0.76 28.25
N ASP A 450 -39.67 -0.93 28.34
CA ASP A 450 -40.65 -0.07 27.64
C ASP A 450 -40.50 1.43 27.99
N VAL A 451 -39.92 1.77 29.15
CA VAL A 451 -39.63 3.15 29.56
C VAL A 451 -38.34 3.74 28.94
N ASP A 452 -37.62 2.98 28.11
CA ASP A 452 -36.46 3.51 27.39
C ASP A 452 -36.90 4.33 26.16
N VAL A 453 -36.44 5.57 26.14
CA VAL A 453 -36.91 6.68 25.29
C VAL A 453 -38.36 7.14 25.58
N GLY A 454 -38.59 8.45 25.52
CA GLY A 454 -39.92 9.09 25.43
C GLY A 454 -40.70 9.32 26.73
N VAL A 455 -41.45 10.42 26.76
CA VAL A 455 -42.36 10.85 27.84
C VAL A 455 -43.69 11.27 27.21
N ARG A 456 -44.83 11.02 27.87
CA ARG A 456 -46.16 11.40 27.38
C ARG A 456 -46.79 12.44 28.32
N GLY A 457 -46.97 13.66 27.83
CA GLY A 457 -47.49 14.76 28.63
C GLY A 457 -48.97 14.62 29.03
N SER A 458 -49.35 15.29 30.12
CA SER A 458 -50.73 15.57 30.50
C SER A 458 -50.93 17.08 30.69
N LYS A 459 -52.18 17.55 30.63
CA LYS A 459 -52.53 18.96 30.48
C LYS A 459 -52.22 19.79 31.73
N GLU A 460 -51.95 21.08 31.51
CA GLU A 460 -52.37 22.13 32.45
C GLU A 460 -52.93 23.35 31.67
N GLN A 461 -53.48 24.34 32.36
CA GLN A 461 -54.45 25.31 31.81
C GLN A 461 -53.87 26.72 31.57
N GLU A 462 -54.79 27.64 31.23
CA GLU A 462 -54.71 29.10 31.09
C GLU A 462 -53.68 29.84 32.01
N GLU A 463 -53.17 31.03 31.67
CA GLU A 463 -53.94 32.23 31.31
C GLU A 463 -53.08 33.37 30.67
N THR A 464 -53.67 34.22 29.81
CA THR A 464 -53.26 35.59 29.33
C THR A 464 -51.78 35.98 29.04
N GLY A 465 -51.43 36.74 27.99
CA GLY A 465 -52.21 37.38 26.91
C GLY A 465 -51.43 38.55 26.25
N VAL A 466 -52.06 39.26 25.28
CA VAL A 466 -51.73 40.64 24.78
C VAL A 466 -50.40 40.82 23.97
N THR A 467 -50.29 41.48 22.80
CA THR A 467 -51.20 41.96 21.71
C THR A 467 -50.39 42.29 20.43
N GLY A 468 -51.00 42.18 19.24
CA GLY A 468 -50.64 42.95 18.01
C GLY A 468 -49.35 42.55 17.24
N GLU A 469 -49.17 42.84 15.94
CA GLU A 469 -50.08 43.32 14.86
C GLU A 469 -49.69 42.64 13.50
N LYS A 470 -50.39 42.94 12.38
CA LYS A 470 -50.38 42.14 11.12
C LYS A 470 -51.02 42.90 9.92
N PRO A 471 -51.04 42.36 8.68
CA PRO A 471 -49.95 42.06 7.74
C PRO A 471 -49.60 43.29 6.84
N PRO A 472 -50.16 43.62 5.64
CA PRO A 472 -51.02 42.92 4.64
C PRO A 472 -50.47 42.89 3.17
N THR A 473 -51.24 42.26 2.24
CA THR A 473 -51.39 42.53 0.77
C THR A 473 -50.18 42.55 -0.20
N GLU A 474 -50.22 42.06 -1.47
CA GLU A 474 -51.07 41.13 -2.27
C GLU A 474 -50.33 40.84 -3.62
N ALA A 475 -50.79 40.21 -4.72
CA ALA A 475 -52.13 39.84 -5.22
C ALA A 475 -52.14 38.54 -6.11
N TRP A 476 -53.11 38.47 -7.04
CA TRP A 476 -53.55 37.39 -7.96
C TRP A 476 -53.08 37.62 -9.44
N VAL A 477 -53.39 36.87 -10.52
CA VAL A 477 -54.58 36.08 -10.97
C VAL A 477 -54.23 35.03 -12.08
N GLY A 478 -54.87 33.84 -12.07
CA GLY A 478 -55.26 33.03 -13.27
C GLY A 478 -54.19 32.19 -14.04
N ASP A 479 -54.54 31.19 -14.87
CA ASP A 479 -55.86 30.55 -15.09
C ASP A 479 -55.81 29.20 -15.88
N HIS A 480 -56.77 28.29 -15.63
CA HIS A 480 -57.20 27.10 -16.42
C HIS A 480 -56.31 25.81 -16.62
N LEU A 481 -56.99 24.70 -16.98
CA LEU A 481 -56.65 23.25 -16.93
C LEU A 481 -56.63 22.61 -18.36
N PRO A 482 -56.29 21.30 -18.65
CA PRO A 482 -56.34 20.11 -17.77
C PRO A 482 -55.33 18.92 -17.92
N SER A 483 -55.36 18.04 -16.90
CA SER A 483 -55.23 16.56 -16.93
C SER A 483 -53.88 15.81 -17.09
N HIS A 484 -53.66 14.90 -16.11
CA HIS A 484 -52.83 13.66 -16.07
C HIS A 484 -51.30 13.70 -15.77
N ILE A 485 -50.91 12.69 -14.97
CA ILE A 485 -49.57 12.16 -14.61
C ILE A 485 -48.77 12.89 -13.49
N ARG A 486 -48.16 12.06 -12.61
CA ARG A 486 -47.18 12.28 -11.52
C ARG A 486 -47.72 12.46 -10.08
N PRO A 487 -47.27 11.63 -9.10
CA PRO A 487 -47.40 11.90 -7.66
C PRO A 487 -46.60 13.14 -7.22
N ILE A 488 -46.97 13.71 -6.08
CA ILE A 488 -46.68 15.10 -5.69
C ILE A 488 -45.61 15.19 -4.59
N ALA A 489 -44.80 16.25 -4.64
CA ALA A 489 -43.79 16.59 -3.64
C ALA A 489 -44.34 17.41 -2.46
N GLU A 490 -43.55 17.43 -1.38
CA GLU A 490 -43.60 18.26 -0.17
C GLU A 490 -44.60 19.44 -0.08
N SER A 491 -45.31 19.50 1.05
CA SER A 491 -46.01 20.71 1.53
C SER A 491 -45.51 21.09 2.93
N GLY A 492 -44.68 22.13 3.04
CA GLY A 492 -44.09 22.57 4.31
C GLY A 492 -45.06 23.28 5.26
N ILE A 493 -44.93 23.03 6.56
CA ILE A 493 -45.62 23.77 7.64
C ILE A 493 -44.54 24.38 8.55
N ARG A 494 -44.66 25.68 8.85
CA ARG A 494 -43.67 26.42 9.66
C ARG A 494 -43.75 26.01 11.14
N THR A 495 -42.59 25.85 11.76
CA THR A 495 -42.43 25.51 13.19
C THR A 495 -42.64 26.72 14.11
N ARG A 496 -42.87 26.42 15.40
CA ARG A 496 -42.67 27.34 16.53
C ARG A 496 -41.90 26.59 17.62
N ASP A 497 -41.05 27.31 18.35
CA ASP A 497 -40.05 26.70 19.23
C ASP A 497 -40.62 26.09 20.52
N LEU A 498 -40.01 24.97 20.93
CA LEU A 498 -40.00 24.50 22.32
C LEU A 498 -38.55 24.12 22.67
N LYS A 499 -38.06 24.57 23.83
CA LYS A 499 -36.66 24.41 24.24
C LYS A 499 -36.45 23.18 25.12
N GLY A 500 -35.60 22.26 24.65
CA GLY A 500 -34.77 21.39 25.48
C GLY A 500 -35.39 20.07 25.93
N GLU A 501 -34.95 18.97 25.32
CA GLU A 501 -34.95 17.62 25.90
C GLU A 501 -33.98 16.71 25.11
N LYS A 502 -33.34 15.73 25.76
CA LYS A 502 -32.30 14.88 25.13
C LYS A 502 -32.85 13.51 24.70
N ARG A 503 -32.39 13.01 23.55
CA ARG A 503 -32.87 11.77 22.89
C ARG A 503 -31.74 10.75 22.74
N ALA A 504 -32.09 9.46 22.63
CA ALA A 504 -31.17 8.36 22.30
C ALA A 504 -30.46 8.60 20.95
N ARG A 505 -29.21 8.13 20.85
CA ARG A 505 -28.31 8.26 19.69
C ARG A 505 -27.27 7.14 19.72
N TYR A 506 -27.05 6.42 18.63
CA TYR A 506 -25.83 5.64 18.41
C TYR A 506 -24.76 6.54 17.79
N HIS A 507 -23.48 6.21 17.93
CA HIS A 507 -22.37 6.96 17.33
C HIS A 507 -21.38 6.03 16.62
N CYS A 508 -21.04 6.34 15.36
CA CYS A 508 -19.86 5.79 14.67
C CYS A 508 -18.90 6.93 14.34
N ALA A 509 -17.62 6.78 14.71
CA ALA A 509 -16.58 7.79 14.58
C ALA A 509 -15.60 7.44 13.45
N TYR A 510 -15.39 8.40 12.55
CA TYR A 510 -14.60 8.27 11.32
C TYR A 510 -13.51 9.36 11.27
N PRO A 511 -12.27 9.08 10.81
CA PRO A 511 -11.19 10.05 10.69
C PRO A 511 -11.18 10.72 9.31
N ALA A 512 -10.28 11.69 9.12
CA ALA A 512 -9.97 12.22 7.79
C ALA A 512 -9.26 11.15 6.93
N GLY A 513 -9.51 11.16 5.63
CA GLY A 513 -8.87 10.24 4.70
C GLY A 513 -9.52 10.18 3.32
N GLU A 514 -10.18 11.24 2.86
CA GLU A 514 -11.08 11.17 1.70
C GLU A 514 -11.12 12.45 0.88
N VAL A 515 -11.31 12.29 -0.44
CA VAL A 515 -11.40 13.35 -1.46
C VAL A 515 -12.84 13.63 -1.92
N SER A 516 -13.78 12.79 -1.49
CA SER A 516 -15.20 12.82 -1.89
C SER A 516 -16.07 12.39 -0.71
N MET A 517 -17.31 12.86 -0.62
CA MET A 517 -18.25 12.37 0.39
C MET A 517 -18.42 10.85 0.29
N ARG A 518 -18.28 10.15 1.42
CA ARG A 518 -18.58 8.72 1.53
C ARG A 518 -20.02 8.52 1.94
N TYR A 519 -20.66 7.54 1.31
CA TYR A 519 -22.09 7.26 1.43
C TYR A 519 -22.33 5.92 2.13
N GLY A 520 -23.50 5.76 2.73
CA GLY A 520 -23.95 4.46 3.22
C GLY A 520 -24.13 3.47 2.09
N GLY A 521 -23.47 2.32 2.16
CA GLY A 521 -23.48 1.33 1.09
C GLY A 521 -22.80 0.03 1.48
N ILE A 522 -22.71 -0.89 0.52
CA ILE A 522 -22.28 -2.28 0.76
C ILE A 522 -20.85 -2.56 0.30
N SER A 523 -20.22 -1.69 -0.48
CA SER A 523 -18.79 -1.85 -0.77
C SER A 523 -17.96 -1.63 0.50
N THR A 524 -16.81 -2.28 0.61
CA THR A 524 -15.79 -1.91 1.61
C THR A 524 -15.32 -0.45 1.48
N ARG A 525 -15.55 0.18 0.31
CA ARG A 525 -15.32 1.61 0.03
C ARG A 525 -16.52 2.51 0.35
N ASP A 526 -17.69 1.95 0.58
CA ASP A 526 -18.85 2.64 1.16
C ASP A 526 -18.77 2.54 2.69
N GLU A 527 -19.66 3.21 3.43
CA GLU A 527 -19.72 3.11 4.88
C GLU A 527 -20.95 2.39 5.45
N MET A 528 -20.77 1.82 6.64
CA MET A 528 -21.80 1.14 7.43
C MET A 528 -21.67 1.57 8.92
N CYS A 529 -22.72 1.40 9.70
CA CYS A 529 -22.76 1.81 11.12
C CYS A 529 -23.87 1.01 11.83
N GLU A 530 -23.58 -0.23 12.18
CA GLU A 530 -24.57 -1.21 12.66
C GLU A 530 -24.08 -1.89 13.95
N SER A 531 -25.02 -2.35 14.77
CA SER A 531 -24.74 -3.03 16.03
C SER A 531 -25.78 -4.10 16.28
N PHE A 532 -25.41 -5.32 15.93
CA PHE A 532 -26.25 -6.50 15.93
C PHE A 532 -26.30 -7.12 17.33
N MET A 533 -27.47 -7.10 17.96
CA MET A 533 -27.65 -7.46 19.37
C MET A 533 -28.45 -8.76 19.53
N TYR A 534 -27.87 -9.74 20.23
CA TYR A 534 -28.59 -10.91 20.73
C TYR A 534 -29.17 -10.62 22.11
N TYR A 535 -30.47 -10.90 22.28
CA TYR A 535 -31.23 -10.56 23.48
C TYR A 535 -32.22 -11.66 23.88
N TYR A 536 -32.71 -11.62 25.11
CA TYR A 536 -33.85 -12.45 25.55
C TYR A 536 -34.80 -11.66 26.47
N PRO A 537 -36.08 -12.03 26.60
CA PRO A 537 -36.78 -13.02 25.77
C PRO A 537 -36.94 -12.54 24.33
N LYS A 538 -36.96 -13.49 23.38
CA LYS A 538 -37.19 -13.21 21.96
C LYS A 538 -38.47 -12.39 21.71
N THR A 539 -38.37 -11.38 20.85
CA THR A 539 -39.52 -10.63 20.31
C THR A 539 -39.61 -10.78 18.79
N ASN A 540 -40.55 -10.08 18.16
CA ASN A 540 -40.65 -9.99 16.70
C ASN A 540 -39.85 -8.83 16.09
N MET A 541 -39.08 -8.07 16.89
CA MET A 541 -38.19 -7.02 16.37
C MET A 541 -36.86 -7.64 15.91
N THR A 542 -36.55 -7.41 14.63
CA THR A 542 -35.37 -7.89 13.91
C THR A 542 -34.50 -6.75 13.38
N PHE A 543 -35.07 -5.56 13.14
CA PHE A 543 -34.30 -4.34 12.83
C PHE A 543 -34.92 -3.06 13.43
N CYS A 544 -34.07 -2.07 13.71
CA CYS A 544 -34.44 -0.70 14.06
C CYS A 544 -33.37 0.27 13.52
N ILE A 545 -33.50 0.65 12.25
CA ILE A 545 -32.50 1.42 11.48
C ILE A 545 -33.02 2.79 11.09
N SER A 546 -32.14 3.77 10.88
CA SER A 546 -32.57 5.16 10.68
C SER A 546 -31.58 5.99 9.84
N HIS A 547 -32.06 7.12 9.31
CA HIS A 547 -31.21 8.09 8.62
C HIS A 547 -31.65 9.55 8.90
N PRO A 548 -30.73 10.52 8.77
CA PRO A 548 -31.05 11.95 8.84
C PRO A 548 -31.95 12.40 7.68
N VAL A 549 -32.69 13.49 7.89
CA VAL A 549 -33.58 14.13 6.91
C VAL A 549 -33.14 15.57 6.67
N TYR A 550 -32.76 15.87 5.43
CA TYR A 550 -32.11 17.10 5.00
C TYR A 550 -33.09 18.20 4.55
N ASP A 551 -34.14 18.45 5.35
CA ASP A 551 -35.25 19.39 5.05
C ASP A 551 -34.82 20.85 4.75
N THR A 552 -33.55 21.21 5.01
CA THR A 552 -33.00 22.56 4.85
C THR A 552 -32.29 22.80 3.51
N ILE A 553 -32.05 21.76 2.72
CA ILE A 553 -31.25 21.85 1.49
C ILE A 553 -32.17 22.17 0.30
N PRO A 554 -31.82 23.13 -0.58
CA PRO A 554 -32.70 23.62 -1.64
C PRO A 554 -32.80 22.68 -2.88
N VAL A 555 -32.67 21.36 -2.69
CA VAL A 555 -32.85 20.34 -3.75
C VAL A 555 -33.83 19.25 -3.33
N PRO A 556 -34.63 18.69 -4.27
CA PRO A 556 -35.47 17.53 -3.99
C PRO A 556 -34.65 16.32 -3.50
N TYR A 557 -35.29 15.46 -2.70
CA TYR A 557 -34.67 14.26 -2.12
C TYR A 557 -33.99 13.32 -3.15
N SER A 558 -34.46 13.30 -4.39
CA SER A 558 -33.88 12.55 -5.52
C SER A 558 -32.63 13.19 -6.14
N GLN A 559 -32.22 14.37 -5.70
CA GLN A 559 -31.04 15.11 -6.15
C GLN A 559 -30.01 15.34 -5.04
N LEU A 560 -30.30 14.98 -3.77
CA LEU A 560 -29.38 15.16 -2.63
C LEU A 560 -28.00 14.54 -2.86
N GLN A 561 -27.93 13.31 -3.38
CA GLN A 561 -26.65 12.66 -3.69
C GLN A 561 -25.85 13.48 -4.71
N HIS A 562 -26.47 13.91 -5.80
CA HIS A 562 -25.79 14.69 -6.84
C HIS A 562 -25.37 16.09 -6.35
N TYR A 563 -26.20 16.74 -5.52
CA TYR A 563 -25.88 18.02 -4.87
C TYR A 563 -24.62 17.90 -4.00
N PHE A 564 -24.50 16.83 -3.21
CA PHE A 564 -23.33 16.58 -2.38
C PHE A 564 -22.13 16.05 -3.18
N GLU A 565 -22.32 15.32 -4.28
CA GLU A 565 -21.25 14.97 -5.23
C GLU A 565 -20.69 16.19 -5.99
N THR A 566 -21.43 17.31 -6.05
CA THR A 566 -21.04 18.54 -6.75
C THR A 566 -20.75 19.73 -5.82
N SER A 567 -20.78 19.51 -4.49
CA SER A 567 -20.44 20.52 -3.48
C SER A 567 -18.91 20.66 -3.32
N ASP A 568 -18.42 21.89 -3.12
CA ASP A 568 -17.00 22.13 -2.81
C ASP A 568 -16.71 21.78 -1.34
N TRP A 569 -16.39 20.52 -1.10
CA TRP A 569 -15.99 20.07 0.23
C TRP A 569 -14.58 20.50 0.65
N THR A 570 -13.79 21.16 -0.20
CA THR A 570 -12.48 21.71 0.23
C THR A 570 -12.68 22.92 1.15
N ASN A 571 -13.76 23.68 0.94
CA ASN A 571 -14.19 24.77 1.80
C ASN A 571 -14.57 24.27 3.21
N SER A 572 -13.86 24.78 4.22
CA SER A 572 -14.14 24.46 5.63
C SER A 572 -15.46 25.03 6.13
N THR A 573 -15.98 26.08 5.47
CA THR A 573 -17.29 26.68 5.76
C THR A 573 -18.41 25.72 5.40
N ASP A 574 -18.36 25.11 4.22
CA ASP A 574 -19.44 24.25 3.72
C ASP A 574 -19.48 22.92 4.46
N ARG A 575 -18.30 22.40 4.86
CA ARG A 575 -18.22 21.29 5.84
C ARG A 575 -18.77 21.68 7.21
N ALA A 576 -18.52 22.90 7.69
CA ALA A 576 -19.07 23.37 8.96
C ALA A 576 -20.59 23.54 8.90
N GLU A 577 -21.13 24.08 7.80
CA GLU A 577 -22.58 24.20 7.59
C GLU A 577 -23.22 22.80 7.49
N PHE A 578 -22.66 21.87 6.73
CA PHE A 578 -23.16 20.49 6.67
C PHE A 578 -23.19 19.83 8.06
N LYS A 579 -22.15 20.00 8.88
CA LYS A 579 -22.13 19.51 10.27
C LYS A 579 -23.18 20.20 11.15
N GLU A 580 -23.40 21.51 10.97
CA GLU A 580 -24.46 22.24 11.68
C GLU A 580 -25.86 21.76 11.25
N GLN A 581 -26.10 21.59 9.94
CA GLN A 581 -27.34 21.02 9.39
C GLN A 581 -27.56 19.58 9.86
N LEU A 582 -26.53 18.73 9.92
CA LEU A 582 -26.65 17.35 10.43
C LEU A 582 -26.92 17.31 11.94
N SER A 583 -26.30 18.21 12.73
CA SER A 583 -26.61 18.38 14.17
C SER A 583 -28.08 18.80 14.43
N LYS A 584 -28.74 19.29 13.37
CA LYS A 584 -30.14 19.71 13.31
C LYS A 584 -31.05 18.72 12.58
N SER A 585 -30.55 17.80 11.78
CA SER A 585 -31.38 16.93 10.94
C SER A 585 -32.37 16.11 11.78
N LYS A 586 -33.62 16.01 11.28
CA LYS A 586 -34.59 15.05 11.82
C LYS A 586 -34.15 13.63 11.46
N TYR A 587 -34.72 12.61 12.11
CA TYR A 587 -34.48 11.22 11.71
C TYR A 587 -35.78 10.55 11.27
N ASN A 588 -35.72 9.84 10.14
CA ASN A 588 -36.70 8.81 9.80
C ASN A 588 -36.17 7.48 10.33
N ALA A 589 -37.03 6.70 10.99
CA ALA A 589 -36.69 5.40 11.53
C ALA A 589 -37.64 4.32 11.02
N TYR A 590 -37.06 3.17 10.69
CA TYR A 590 -37.71 2.01 10.13
C TYR A 590 -37.51 0.84 11.09
N CYS A 591 -38.61 0.21 11.47
CA CYS A 591 -38.61 -0.99 12.31
C CYS A 591 -39.81 -1.86 11.92
N ASP A 592 -39.73 -3.15 12.23
CA ASP A 592 -40.62 -4.20 11.71
C ASP A 592 -42.11 -3.78 11.61
N GLY A 593 -42.52 -3.43 10.39
CA GLY A 593 -43.91 -3.17 10.01
C GLY A 593 -44.44 -1.74 10.08
N PHE A 594 -43.65 -0.70 10.39
CA PHE A 594 -44.11 0.71 10.27
C PHE A 594 -42.99 1.72 9.92
N ASP A 595 -43.31 2.69 9.06
CA ASP A 595 -42.58 3.95 8.93
C ASP A 595 -43.00 4.93 10.04
N THR A 596 -42.06 5.55 10.75
CA THR A 596 -42.37 6.63 11.72
C THR A 596 -41.55 7.90 11.44
N LYS A 597 -42.21 9.07 11.46
CA LYS A 597 -41.66 10.36 11.01
C LYS A 597 -41.74 11.45 12.08
N VAL A 598 -40.89 11.39 13.13
CA VAL A 598 -40.86 12.43 14.19
C VAL A 598 -39.45 12.64 14.80
N GLY A 599 -38.93 13.87 14.75
CA GLY A 599 -38.08 14.39 15.84
C GLY A 599 -37.02 15.44 15.46
N VAL A 600 -36.75 16.41 16.35
CA VAL A 600 -36.00 17.65 16.04
C VAL A 600 -34.94 18.02 17.11
N PHE A 601 -33.76 18.50 16.64
CA PHE A 601 -32.66 19.33 17.23
C PHE A 601 -31.95 19.01 18.57
N VAL A 602 -30.59 19.12 18.56
CA VAL A 602 -29.71 20.04 19.36
C VAL A 602 -28.28 19.46 19.58
N ILE A 603 -27.30 20.38 19.63
CA ILE A 603 -25.82 20.28 19.54
C ILE A 603 -25.12 19.73 20.80
N ILE A 604 -23.89 19.21 20.63
CA ILE A 604 -22.81 19.17 21.63
C ILE A 604 -21.56 19.85 21.05
N HIS A 605 -20.89 20.71 21.82
CA HIS A 605 -19.55 21.23 21.53
C HIS A 605 -18.51 20.56 22.43
N THR A 606 -17.36 20.19 21.86
CA THR A 606 -16.10 19.99 22.59
C THR A 606 -14.96 20.54 21.75
N THR A 607 -14.24 21.55 22.26
CA THR A 607 -13.08 22.14 21.60
C THR A 607 -11.83 21.34 21.91
N GLN A 608 -11.26 20.66 20.91
CA GLN A 608 -9.87 20.22 20.93
C GLN A 608 -9.21 20.59 19.59
N THR A 609 -8.17 21.41 19.66
CA THR A 609 -7.24 21.66 18.56
C THR A 609 -6.31 20.45 18.42
N PHE A 610 -6.74 19.44 17.67
CA PHE A 610 -5.84 18.37 17.25
C PHE A 610 -4.89 18.87 16.15
N PRO A 611 -3.63 18.36 16.09
CA PRO A 611 -2.73 18.59 14.97
C PRO A 611 -3.38 18.14 13.66
N LEU A 612 -2.80 18.52 12.52
CA LEU A 612 -3.26 17.96 11.25
C LEU A 612 -3.13 16.42 11.27
N SER A 613 -3.97 15.77 10.48
CA SER A 613 -4.07 14.31 10.46
C SER A 613 -3.85 13.85 9.02
N LEU A 614 -2.86 12.99 8.84
CA LEU A 614 -2.39 12.54 7.53
C LEU A 614 -3.47 11.75 6.80
N ASP A 615 -3.84 12.25 5.63
CA ASP A 615 -4.78 11.65 4.72
C ASP A 615 -4.04 10.61 3.83
N PRO A 616 -4.33 9.30 3.98
CA PRO A 616 -3.63 8.25 3.22
C PRO A 616 -4.07 8.19 1.75
N ASN A 617 -5.24 8.75 1.41
CA ASN A 617 -5.85 8.65 0.08
C ASN A 617 -5.71 9.94 -0.73
N LEU A 618 -5.50 11.08 -0.08
CA LEU A 618 -5.22 12.35 -0.72
C LEU A 618 -3.96 12.25 -1.58
N ALA A 619 -4.11 12.51 -2.88
CA ALA A 619 -3.00 12.76 -3.77
C ALA A 619 -2.37 14.14 -3.45
N PRO A 620 -1.04 14.28 -3.47
CA PRO A 620 -0.40 15.55 -3.17
C PRO A 620 -0.60 16.52 -4.34
N SER A 621 -1.32 17.61 -4.10
CA SER A 621 -1.52 18.69 -5.08
C SER A 621 -0.50 19.81 -4.84
N PRO A 622 0.44 20.07 -5.76
CA PRO A 622 1.42 21.13 -5.60
C PRO A 622 0.79 22.52 -5.60
N THR A 623 1.53 23.53 -5.11
CA THR A 623 1.04 24.92 -5.03
C THR A 623 1.03 25.67 -6.39
N GLU A 624 1.71 25.12 -7.39
CA GLU A 624 1.74 25.59 -8.79
C GLU A 624 1.94 24.41 -9.74
N GLU A 625 1.77 24.62 -11.05
CA GLU A 625 2.08 23.59 -12.05
C GLU A 625 3.61 23.38 -12.15
N TYR A 626 4.05 22.14 -11.96
CA TYR A 626 5.45 21.73 -12.08
C TYR A 626 5.66 20.84 -13.30
N PRO A 627 6.67 21.12 -14.17
CA PRO A 627 6.96 20.31 -15.35
C PRO A 627 7.64 18.97 -15.02
N TYR A 628 8.10 18.76 -13.79
CA TYR A 628 8.76 17.53 -13.34
C TYR A 628 8.24 17.08 -11.96
N LYS A 629 8.04 15.76 -11.82
CA LYS A 629 7.67 15.06 -10.59
C LYS A 629 8.56 13.84 -10.37
N GLU A 630 8.78 13.47 -9.10
CA GLU A 630 9.38 12.22 -8.62
C GLU A 630 8.60 11.68 -7.41
N ILE A 631 8.53 10.36 -7.27
CA ILE A 631 8.01 9.69 -6.06
C ILE A 631 9.20 9.06 -5.32
N MET A 632 9.62 9.71 -4.24
CA MET A 632 10.86 9.41 -3.50
C MET A 632 10.72 8.16 -2.62
N ASP A 633 9.58 8.02 -1.93
CA ASP A 633 9.27 6.87 -1.08
C ASP A 633 8.45 5.83 -1.89
N PRO A 634 8.90 4.56 -1.99
CA PRO A 634 8.14 3.48 -2.64
C PRO A 634 6.70 3.29 -2.15
N ASN A 635 6.38 3.74 -0.92
CA ASN A 635 5.03 3.70 -0.35
C ASN A 635 4.15 4.89 -0.79
N GLY A 636 4.65 5.78 -1.66
CA GLY A 636 3.92 6.96 -2.12
C GLY A 636 3.75 8.05 -1.05
N ASN A 637 4.57 8.05 -0.01
CA ASN A 637 4.48 9.03 1.10
C ASN A 637 5.33 10.28 0.90
N TYR A 638 6.29 10.30 -0.03
CA TYR A 638 7.20 11.42 -0.25
C TYR A 638 7.25 11.70 -1.76
N HIS A 639 6.80 12.89 -2.16
CA HIS A 639 6.76 13.35 -3.54
C HIS A 639 7.63 14.60 -3.67
N LEU A 640 8.41 14.67 -4.74
CA LEU A 640 9.23 15.82 -5.09
C LEU A 640 8.68 16.38 -6.39
N TYR A 641 8.22 17.63 -6.35
CA TYR A 641 7.94 18.44 -7.54
C TYR A 641 9.10 19.40 -7.77
N PHE A 642 9.46 19.69 -9.01
CA PHE A 642 10.52 20.68 -9.27
C PHE A 642 10.38 21.40 -10.62
N ASN A 643 11.02 22.57 -10.68
CA ASN A 643 11.23 23.38 -11.89
C ASN A 643 12.66 23.95 -11.86
N ARG A 644 13.19 24.40 -13.00
CA ARG A 644 14.60 24.82 -13.14
C ARG A 644 14.76 25.98 -14.12
N ASN A 645 15.82 26.75 -13.92
CA ASN A 645 16.34 27.72 -14.89
C ASN A 645 17.88 27.58 -14.97
N ASP A 646 18.55 28.40 -15.80
CA ASP A 646 20.00 28.35 -16.02
C ASP A 646 20.88 28.55 -14.75
N THR A 647 20.28 28.92 -13.61
CA THR A 647 21.01 29.26 -12.38
C THR A 647 20.49 28.59 -11.10
N HIS A 648 19.23 28.16 -11.05
CA HIS A 648 18.58 27.62 -9.86
C HIS A 648 17.66 26.45 -10.18
N VAL A 649 17.49 25.54 -9.20
CA VAL A 649 16.41 24.56 -9.16
C VAL A 649 15.48 24.92 -7.99
N THR A 650 14.19 25.04 -8.29
CA THR A 650 13.12 25.26 -7.31
C THR A 650 12.38 23.95 -7.12
N MET A 651 12.22 23.54 -5.87
CA MET A 651 11.70 22.23 -5.45
C MET A 651 10.56 22.44 -4.46
N GLU A 652 9.52 21.63 -4.57
CA GLU A 652 8.42 21.55 -3.62
C GLU A 652 8.21 20.09 -3.23
N ILE A 653 8.59 19.75 -1.99
CA ILE A 653 8.42 18.41 -1.45
C ILE A 653 7.12 18.33 -0.65
N HIS A 654 6.34 17.29 -0.94
CA HIS A 654 5.11 16.93 -0.23
C HIS A 654 5.36 15.61 0.47
N VAL A 655 5.32 15.62 1.80
CA VAL A 655 5.66 14.43 2.59
C VAL A 655 4.59 14.13 3.62
N ARG A 656 4.09 12.89 3.61
CA ARG A 656 3.03 12.39 4.47
C ARG A 656 3.55 12.16 5.90
N THR A 657 3.82 13.28 6.57
CA THR A 657 4.28 13.43 7.94
C THR A 657 3.75 14.76 8.51
N HIS A 658 3.68 14.92 9.83
CA HIS A 658 3.41 16.21 10.51
C HIS A 658 4.52 16.49 11.55
N GLY A 659 5.73 16.40 11.02
CA GLY A 659 7.02 16.50 11.71
C GLY A 659 8.09 16.83 10.68
N TYR A 660 9.37 16.55 10.99
CA TYR A 660 10.42 16.94 10.06
C TYR A 660 10.49 16.13 8.78
N VAL A 661 10.97 16.83 7.75
CA VAL A 661 11.34 16.35 6.43
C VAL A 661 12.80 16.70 6.20
N GLY A 662 13.58 15.73 5.74
CA GLY A 662 14.94 15.93 5.24
C GLY A 662 15.03 15.57 3.76
N PHE A 663 15.62 16.46 2.97
CA PHE A 663 15.98 16.25 1.58
C PHE A 663 17.49 16.46 1.42
N GLY A 664 18.15 15.77 0.50
CA GLY A 664 19.56 16.03 0.24
C GLY A 664 20.07 15.38 -1.03
N LEU A 665 21.24 15.81 -1.48
CA LEU A 665 21.90 15.37 -2.71
C LEU A 665 23.17 14.58 -2.36
N SER A 666 23.32 13.42 -2.98
CA SER A 666 24.43 12.50 -2.76
C SER A 666 24.89 11.86 -4.07
N ASN A 667 26.21 11.73 -4.23
CA ASN A 667 26.80 11.01 -5.36
C ASN A 667 26.74 9.48 -5.21
N ASN A 668 26.42 8.96 -4.01
CA ASN A 668 26.43 7.52 -3.72
C ASN A 668 25.15 6.97 -3.07
N GLY A 669 24.12 7.80 -2.87
CA GLY A 669 22.84 7.42 -2.26
C GLY A 669 22.92 7.13 -0.76
N LYS A 670 24.04 7.45 -0.11
CA LYS A 670 24.24 7.33 1.34
C LYS A 670 24.19 8.71 1.98
N MET A 671 23.98 8.71 3.29
CA MET A 671 24.01 9.91 4.11
C MET A 671 25.40 10.58 4.21
N PHE A 672 26.46 9.96 3.66
CA PHE A 672 27.79 10.58 3.58
C PHE A 672 28.55 10.18 2.29
N PRO A 673 29.18 11.14 1.57
CA PRO A 673 28.91 12.58 1.64
C PRO A 673 27.53 12.92 1.07
N ALA A 674 26.90 13.95 1.63
CA ALA A 674 25.62 14.51 1.22
C ALA A 674 25.49 15.99 1.65
N ASP A 675 24.97 16.78 0.73
CA ASP A 675 24.45 18.16 0.90
C ASP A 675 22.95 18.02 1.27
N ILE A 676 22.48 18.62 2.36
CA ILE A 676 21.23 18.26 3.03
C ILE A 676 20.48 19.49 3.55
N VAL A 677 19.17 19.54 3.31
CA VAL A 677 18.27 20.50 3.98
C VAL A 677 17.23 19.79 4.84
N ILE A 678 17.02 20.28 6.06
CA ILE A 678 16.04 19.74 7.01
C ILE A 678 15.07 20.85 7.41
N GLY A 679 13.77 20.56 7.37
CA GLY A 679 12.73 21.50 7.78
C GLY A 679 11.47 20.84 8.33
N TRP A 680 10.66 21.63 9.03
CA TRP A 680 9.42 21.22 9.71
C TRP A 680 8.53 22.45 9.98
N VAL A 681 7.33 22.28 10.54
CA VAL A 681 6.36 23.38 10.73
C VAL A 681 5.72 23.30 12.12
N LYS A 682 6.28 24.03 13.09
CA LYS A 682 5.83 24.03 14.48
C LYS A 682 5.01 25.29 14.77
N ASP A 683 3.83 25.14 15.35
CA ASP A 683 2.91 26.24 15.68
C ASP A 683 2.60 27.18 14.50
N GLY A 684 2.56 26.63 13.27
CA GLY A 684 2.35 27.41 12.03
C GLY A 684 3.57 28.19 11.54
N LYS A 685 4.74 28.03 12.17
CA LYS A 685 6.01 28.61 11.74
C LYS A 685 6.89 27.54 11.11
N THR A 686 7.35 27.79 9.88
CA THR A 686 8.37 26.94 9.25
C THR A 686 9.73 27.09 9.93
N PHE A 687 10.41 25.96 10.10
CA PHE A 687 11.82 25.85 10.41
C PHE A 687 12.49 25.16 9.21
N PHE A 688 13.65 25.67 8.78
CA PHE A 688 14.30 25.21 7.56
C PHE A 688 15.79 25.57 7.60
N LYS A 689 16.66 24.56 7.50
CA LYS A 689 18.09 24.75 7.74
C LYS A 689 18.98 23.84 6.90
N ASP A 690 19.91 24.48 6.21
CA ASP A 690 21.02 23.92 5.42
C ASP A 690 22.06 23.22 6.30
N ARG A 691 22.60 22.10 5.80
CA ARG A 691 23.45 21.13 6.49
C ARG A 691 24.30 20.33 5.50
N HIS A 692 25.44 19.84 5.97
CA HIS A 692 26.16 18.77 5.29
C HIS A 692 26.49 17.62 6.24
N SER A 693 26.77 16.46 5.66
CA SER A 693 27.30 15.31 6.38
C SER A 693 28.84 15.34 6.41
N VAL A 694 29.45 15.19 7.58
CA VAL A 694 30.90 14.91 7.71
C VAL A 694 31.22 13.43 7.96
N GLU A 695 30.22 12.65 8.37
CA GLU A 695 30.29 11.21 8.60
C GLU A 695 28.87 10.59 8.63
N HIS A 696 28.74 9.31 8.99
CA HIS A 696 27.44 8.64 9.18
C HIS A 696 26.75 9.01 10.52
N ALA A 697 26.66 10.31 10.83
CA ALA A 697 26.03 10.87 12.03
C ALA A 697 24.95 11.91 11.67
N VAL A 698 24.37 12.59 12.66
CA VAL A 698 23.40 13.68 12.41
C VAL A 698 24.07 14.79 11.58
N PRO A 699 23.51 15.22 10.44
CA PRO A 699 24.10 16.27 9.61
C PRO A 699 24.29 17.58 10.38
N ILE A 700 25.50 18.15 10.27
CA ILE A 700 25.85 19.38 10.98
C ILE A 700 25.33 20.60 10.22
N VAL A 701 24.99 21.65 10.97
CA VAL A 701 24.53 22.92 10.39
C VAL A 701 25.59 23.52 9.48
N ASP A 702 25.20 23.90 8.27
CA ASP A 702 26.13 24.54 7.35
C ASP A 702 26.49 25.97 7.79
N LYS A 703 27.67 26.42 7.36
CA LYS A 703 28.20 27.78 7.57
C LYS A 703 27.60 28.76 6.55
N SER A 704 27.29 28.27 5.34
CA SER A 704 26.44 28.96 4.37
C SER A 704 24.94 28.72 4.65
N GLN A 705 24.10 29.24 3.77
CA GLN A 705 22.72 28.81 3.59
C GLN A 705 22.38 29.02 2.11
N ASP A 706 22.65 28.01 1.30
CA ASP A 706 22.42 28.03 -0.14
C ASP A 706 21.04 27.50 -0.54
N TRP A 707 20.38 26.74 0.35
CA TRP A 707 18.96 26.41 0.25
C TRP A 707 18.10 27.57 0.81
N THR A 708 17.31 28.22 -0.05
CA THR A 708 16.40 29.30 0.31
C THR A 708 14.96 28.79 0.41
N LEU A 709 14.37 28.83 1.61
CA LEU A 709 12.94 28.57 1.81
C LEU A 709 12.10 29.64 1.09
N LEU A 710 11.07 29.22 0.36
CA LEU A 710 10.08 30.09 -0.29
C LEU A 710 8.72 30.03 0.43
N LEU A 711 8.30 28.83 0.83
CA LEU A 711 7.04 28.57 1.54
C LEU A 711 7.16 27.25 2.31
N GLY A 712 6.56 27.14 3.50
CA GLY A 712 6.44 25.85 4.17
C GLY A 712 5.28 25.82 5.17
N PHE A 713 4.43 24.81 5.04
CA PHE A 713 3.18 24.69 5.78
C PHE A 713 2.78 23.22 5.91
N GLU A 714 1.78 22.94 6.74
CA GLU A 714 1.15 21.62 6.80
C GLU A 714 -0.28 21.70 6.28
N ASN A 715 -0.73 20.62 5.63
CA ASN A 715 -2.14 20.41 5.30
C ASN A 715 -2.54 18.95 5.62
N SER A 716 -3.66 18.47 5.11
CA SER A 716 -4.09 17.08 5.30
C SER A 716 -3.19 16.04 4.62
N PHE A 717 -2.41 16.39 3.58
CA PHE A 717 -1.42 15.47 3.01
C PHE A 717 -0.25 15.27 3.98
N GLY A 718 0.26 16.36 4.57
CA GLY A 718 1.41 16.34 5.46
C GLY A 718 2.16 17.67 5.49
N THR A 719 3.47 17.61 5.72
CA THR A 719 4.43 18.73 5.63
C THR A 719 4.76 19.02 4.16
N ILE A 720 4.54 20.26 3.73
CA ILE A 720 4.95 20.78 2.43
C ILE A 720 6.08 21.80 2.66
N LEU A 721 7.19 21.62 1.95
CA LEU A 721 8.30 22.58 1.92
C LEU A 721 8.64 22.94 0.47
N LYS A 722 8.55 24.22 0.14
CA LYS A 722 8.94 24.81 -1.15
C LYS A 722 10.18 25.66 -0.96
N PHE A 723 11.23 25.36 -1.70
CA PHE A 723 12.53 26.02 -1.57
C PHE A 723 13.25 26.07 -2.92
N THR A 724 14.30 26.88 -2.99
CA THR A 724 15.15 26.95 -4.18
C THR A 724 16.62 26.95 -3.78
N ARG A 725 17.45 26.26 -4.57
CA ARG A 725 18.91 26.26 -4.43
C ARG A 725 19.53 26.70 -5.75
N LYS A 726 20.72 27.31 -5.71
CA LYS A 726 21.51 27.52 -6.94
C LYS A 726 21.95 26.17 -7.51
N ILE A 727 22.21 26.12 -8.81
CA ILE A 727 22.83 24.96 -9.46
C ILE A 727 24.30 24.81 -9.01
N ILE A 728 24.99 25.94 -8.86
CA ILE A 728 26.36 26.08 -8.39
C ILE A 728 26.35 27.06 -7.21
N THR A 729 26.86 26.66 -6.05
CA THR A 729 26.85 27.47 -4.82
C THR A 729 28.22 28.09 -4.49
N CYS A 730 29.30 27.40 -4.87
CA CYS A 730 30.69 27.72 -4.56
C CYS A 730 31.13 27.50 -3.10
N ASP A 731 30.32 26.85 -2.27
CA ASP A 731 30.78 26.34 -0.97
C ASP A 731 31.45 24.95 -1.15
N PRO A 732 32.59 24.66 -0.49
CA PRO A 732 33.28 23.38 -0.60
C PRO A 732 32.65 22.20 0.18
N ASP A 733 31.75 22.46 1.14
CA ASP A 733 31.07 21.40 1.90
C ASP A 733 29.82 20.86 1.16
N ASP A 734 29.52 21.45 -0.01
CA ASP A 734 28.27 21.39 -0.76
C ASP A 734 28.41 20.57 -2.08
N MET A 735 27.31 20.18 -2.74
CA MET A 735 27.36 19.46 -4.04
C MET A 735 26.78 20.28 -5.20
N ASP A 736 27.54 20.46 -6.29
CA ASP A 736 27.00 21.00 -7.55
C ASP A 736 25.80 20.14 -8.04
N ILE A 737 24.71 20.81 -8.43
CA ILE A 737 23.66 20.16 -9.23
C ILE A 737 24.16 20.04 -10.67
N THR A 738 24.02 18.85 -11.28
CA THR A 738 24.59 18.57 -12.61
C THR A 738 23.58 17.92 -13.56
N GLU A 739 23.97 17.74 -14.82
CA GLU A 739 23.20 17.02 -15.84
C GLU A 739 23.31 15.48 -15.70
N ALA A 740 24.13 14.99 -14.76
CA ALA A 740 24.32 13.57 -14.44
C ALA A 740 23.13 12.97 -13.66
N THR A 741 23.23 11.68 -13.32
CA THR A 741 22.36 11.04 -12.34
C THR A 741 22.79 11.43 -10.92
N MET A 742 21.92 12.10 -10.17
CA MET A 742 22.15 12.41 -8.75
C MET A 742 21.29 11.49 -7.89
N ARG A 743 21.76 11.08 -6.70
CA ARG A 743 20.87 10.41 -5.73
C ARG A 743 20.31 11.48 -4.81
N ALA A 744 19.01 11.73 -4.91
CA ALA A 744 18.33 12.45 -3.85
C ALA A 744 18.10 11.48 -2.69
N ILE A 745 18.77 11.75 -1.56
CA ILE A 745 18.48 11.10 -0.28
C ILE A 745 17.28 11.81 0.35
N TYR A 746 16.41 11.04 0.99
CA TYR A 746 15.23 11.56 1.65
C TYR A 746 15.08 10.95 3.04
N SER A 747 14.45 11.70 3.93
CA SER A 747 13.99 11.19 5.22
C SER A 747 12.81 11.98 5.76
N TYR A 748 12.05 11.37 6.66
CA TYR A 748 11.00 12.02 7.40
C TYR A 748 10.73 11.33 8.74
N HIS A 749 10.11 12.06 9.65
CA HIS A 749 9.73 11.57 10.97
C HIS A 749 8.37 12.18 11.39
N PRO A 750 7.47 11.42 12.04
CA PRO A 750 6.15 11.92 12.45
C PRO A 750 6.22 13.06 13.47
N ASP A 751 7.30 13.14 14.26
CA ASP A 751 7.49 14.15 15.30
C ASP A 751 8.45 15.27 14.88
N ASP A 752 8.11 16.49 15.28
CA ASP A 752 8.95 17.68 15.21
C ASP A 752 10.20 17.60 16.12
N PRO A 753 11.38 18.07 15.65
CA PRO A 753 12.50 18.43 16.50
C PRO A 753 12.09 19.44 17.58
N GLN A 754 12.75 19.41 18.74
CA GLN A 754 12.52 20.42 19.77
C GLN A 754 13.27 21.72 19.46
N ASP A 755 14.46 21.59 18.85
CA ASP A 755 15.31 22.66 18.36
C ASP A 755 16.17 22.16 17.16
N GLU A 756 17.03 23.02 16.61
CA GLU A 756 17.90 22.70 15.46
C GLU A 756 18.99 21.63 15.74
N ASN A 757 19.19 21.20 17.00
CA ASN A 757 20.20 20.21 17.37
C ASN A 757 19.59 18.86 17.79
N SER A 758 18.27 18.79 17.97
CA SER A 758 17.53 17.65 18.51
C SER A 758 16.64 16.96 17.46
N ILE A 759 17.21 16.72 16.27
CA ILE A 759 16.54 16.03 15.15
C ILE A 759 16.31 14.55 15.53
N PRO A 760 15.05 14.05 15.53
CA PRO A 760 14.75 12.64 15.80
C PRO A 760 15.34 11.69 14.73
N TYR A 761 15.53 10.41 15.08
CA TYR A 761 16.04 9.43 14.12
C TYR A 761 14.91 8.82 13.25
N HIS A 762 14.91 9.18 11.96
CA HIS A 762 14.08 8.58 10.91
C HIS A 762 14.10 7.03 10.90
N GLY A 763 12.96 6.39 10.67
CA GLY A 763 12.85 4.93 10.60
C GLY A 763 13.40 4.33 9.30
N PHE A 764 13.67 3.02 9.28
CA PHE A 764 14.09 2.31 8.06
C PHE A 764 13.08 2.40 6.89
N THR A 765 11.80 2.66 7.17
CA THR A 765 10.74 2.85 6.16
C THR A 765 10.40 4.32 5.91
N THR A 766 11.09 5.27 6.56
CA THR A 766 10.88 6.72 6.40
C THR A 766 12.18 7.42 6.02
N ARG A 767 13.07 6.68 5.32
CA ARG A 767 14.32 7.17 4.76
C ARG A 767 14.72 6.32 3.55
N GLY A 768 15.47 6.91 2.62
CA GLY A 768 16.02 6.17 1.49
C GLY A 768 16.79 7.08 0.54
N ALA A 769 17.02 6.57 -0.68
CA ALA A 769 17.56 7.33 -1.79
C ALA A 769 16.85 6.92 -3.08
N ARG A 770 16.70 7.87 -4.01
CA ARG A 770 16.22 7.64 -5.37
C ARG A 770 17.17 8.36 -6.35
N SER A 771 17.55 7.67 -7.42
CA SER A 771 18.32 8.27 -8.51
C SER A 771 17.39 9.14 -9.36
N ILE A 772 17.80 10.38 -9.63
CA ILE A 772 16.99 11.44 -10.28
C ILE A 772 17.84 12.30 -11.24
N MET A 773 17.19 13.04 -12.14
CA MET A 773 17.83 13.90 -13.14
C MET A 773 17.36 15.37 -13.06
N LEU A 774 17.84 16.13 -12.07
CA LEU A 774 17.37 17.51 -11.82
C LEU A 774 17.54 18.45 -13.02
N LEU A 775 18.61 18.36 -13.82
CA LEU A 775 18.82 19.22 -14.99
C LEU A 775 18.51 18.59 -16.34
N SER A 776 18.41 17.26 -16.42
CA SER A 776 18.31 16.53 -17.69
C SER A 776 17.05 15.68 -17.88
N LYS A 777 16.16 15.53 -16.88
CA LYS A 777 14.85 14.85 -17.03
C LYS A 777 14.02 15.47 -18.17
N SER A 778 13.28 14.63 -18.91
CA SER A 778 12.36 15.11 -19.95
C SER A 778 11.06 15.68 -19.37
N GLU A 779 10.42 16.60 -20.11
CA GLU A 779 9.17 17.25 -19.69
C GLU A 779 7.96 16.39 -20.06
N GLU A 780 6.99 16.29 -19.16
CA GLU A 780 5.70 15.67 -19.48
C GLU A 780 4.90 16.58 -20.40
N VAL A 781 4.65 16.14 -21.64
CA VAL A 781 3.95 16.94 -22.66
C VAL A 781 2.51 16.47 -22.77
N LYS A 782 1.56 17.38 -22.52
CA LYS A 782 0.13 17.12 -22.71
C LYS A 782 -0.15 16.63 -24.14
N LEU A 783 -0.79 15.47 -24.27
CA LEU A 783 -1.12 14.88 -25.56
C LEU A 783 -2.31 15.64 -26.22
N PRO A 784 -2.33 15.77 -27.56
CA PRO A 784 -3.43 16.38 -28.30
C PRO A 784 -4.64 15.44 -28.40
N ASP A 785 -5.82 16.01 -28.65
CA ASP A 785 -7.11 15.29 -28.69
C ASP A 785 -7.22 14.21 -29.79
N ASP A 786 -6.32 14.21 -30.78
CA ASP A 786 -6.25 13.19 -31.83
C ASP A 786 -5.29 12.03 -31.53
N ALA A 787 -4.61 12.08 -30.38
CA ALA A 787 -3.73 11.01 -29.93
C ALA A 787 -4.52 9.75 -29.55
N PHE A 788 -3.97 8.59 -29.91
CA PHE A 788 -4.52 7.29 -29.56
C PHE A 788 -3.40 6.29 -29.22
N ALA A 789 -3.75 5.32 -28.38
CA ALA A 789 -2.87 4.25 -27.98
C ALA A 789 -2.78 3.17 -29.08
N VAL A 790 -1.56 2.71 -29.38
CA VAL A 790 -1.29 1.54 -30.22
C VAL A 790 -0.43 0.56 -29.43
N ASP A 791 -1.10 -0.45 -28.88
CA ASP A 791 -0.55 -1.27 -27.81
C ASP A 791 0.25 -2.47 -28.30
N PHE A 792 1.44 -2.65 -27.74
CA PHE A 792 1.96 -3.98 -27.39
C PHE A 792 1.69 -4.22 -25.87
N LEU A 793 0.44 -3.91 -25.44
CA LEU A 793 -0.19 -3.79 -24.09
C LEU A 793 -0.05 -2.43 -23.34
N ASN A 794 -0.82 -2.21 -22.23
CA ASN A 794 -1.38 -0.93 -21.67
C ASN A 794 -0.60 -0.21 -20.51
N ASP A 795 -0.39 1.14 -20.40
CA ASP A 795 -1.28 2.30 -20.74
C ASP A 795 -0.74 3.48 -21.64
N LYS A 796 0.48 4.05 -21.51
CA LYS A 796 1.13 5.04 -22.46
C LYS A 796 2.56 4.62 -22.90
N PHE A 797 3.34 5.41 -23.70
CA PHE A 797 4.78 5.12 -24.04
C PHE A 797 5.63 5.15 -22.78
N GLU A 798 5.61 4.00 -22.12
CA GLU A 798 6.19 3.67 -20.85
C GLU A 798 6.40 2.15 -20.88
N PRO A 799 7.18 1.58 -19.95
CA PRO A 799 7.27 0.14 -19.80
C PRO A 799 5.95 -0.39 -19.22
N VAL A 800 5.30 -1.28 -19.94
CA VAL A 800 4.17 -2.04 -19.39
C VAL A 800 4.77 -3.26 -18.71
N VAL A 801 5.14 -3.12 -17.44
CA VAL A 801 5.65 -4.25 -16.64
C VAL A 801 4.50 -4.86 -15.85
N GLN A 802 4.37 -6.18 -15.90
CA GLN A 802 3.36 -6.90 -15.14
C GLN A 802 3.67 -6.87 -13.63
N ASP A 803 2.68 -6.49 -12.80
CA ASP A 803 2.76 -6.49 -11.34
C ASP A 803 3.41 -7.78 -10.79
N GLY A 804 4.47 -7.63 -10.00
CA GLY A 804 5.27 -8.72 -9.43
C GLY A 804 6.44 -9.21 -10.29
N ASN A 805 6.57 -8.74 -11.55
CA ASN A 805 7.69 -9.04 -12.46
C ASN A 805 8.64 -7.84 -12.65
N GLU A 806 8.56 -6.80 -11.83
CA GLU A 806 9.42 -5.60 -11.90
C GLU A 806 10.90 -5.95 -11.68
N ASN A 807 11.16 -6.98 -10.88
CA ASN A 807 12.50 -7.51 -10.61
C ASN A 807 12.96 -8.54 -11.68
N LEU A 808 12.14 -8.81 -12.70
CA LEU A 808 12.40 -9.77 -13.78
C LEU A 808 12.69 -9.05 -15.11
N VAL A 809 11.95 -7.99 -15.45
CA VAL A 809 12.09 -7.28 -16.73
C VAL A 809 13.19 -6.21 -16.64
N HIS A 810 14.32 -6.45 -17.31
CA HIS A 810 15.49 -5.55 -17.26
C HIS A 810 15.48 -4.48 -18.37
N HIS A 811 15.23 -4.88 -19.62
CA HIS A 811 15.05 -3.95 -20.73
C HIS A 811 14.03 -4.45 -21.76
N ILE A 812 13.42 -3.51 -22.46
CA ILE A 812 12.41 -3.73 -23.50
C ILE A 812 12.83 -2.95 -24.74
N VAL A 813 12.98 -3.64 -25.87
CA VAL A 813 13.45 -3.06 -27.13
C VAL A 813 12.46 -3.36 -28.23
N VAL A 814 12.03 -2.33 -28.95
CA VAL A 814 11.24 -2.48 -30.17
C VAL A 814 12.12 -2.21 -31.38
N TYR A 815 12.17 -3.18 -32.29
CA TYR A 815 12.75 -3.03 -33.62
C TYR A 815 11.63 -2.85 -34.65
N LYS A 816 11.79 -1.90 -35.58
CA LYS A 816 11.16 -1.94 -36.90
C LYS A 816 12.01 -2.87 -37.78
N CYS A 817 11.42 -3.72 -38.64
CA CYS A 817 12.18 -4.73 -39.42
C CYS A 817 11.51 -5.18 -40.73
N PRO A 818 12.28 -5.37 -41.84
CA PRO A 818 11.76 -5.79 -43.15
C PRO A 818 11.68 -7.33 -43.21
N ILE A 819 10.96 -7.93 -42.26
CA ILE A 819 10.83 -9.38 -42.12
C ILE A 819 9.60 -9.94 -42.84
N ASP A 820 9.69 -11.22 -43.19
CA ASP A 820 8.60 -11.98 -43.81
C ASP A 820 7.37 -12.04 -42.90
N ARG A 821 6.18 -11.78 -43.46
CA ARG A 821 4.90 -11.77 -42.76
C ARG A 821 4.51 -13.13 -42.15
N LYS A 822 5.22 -14.21 -42.47
CA LYS A 822 5.15 -15.49 -41.76
C LYS A 822 5.48 -15.40 -40.26
N PHE A 823 6.19 -14.35 -39.81
CA PHE A 823 6.59 -14.16 -38.41
C PHE A 823 5.57 -13.37 -37.55
N ILE A 824 4.45 -12.92 -38.14
CA ILE A 824 3.39 -12.22 -37.39
C ILE A 824 2.81 -13.14 -36.30
N ASN A 825 2.68 -12.62 -35.08
CA ASN A 825 2.17 -13.32 -33.89
C ASN A 825 2.98 -14.58 -33.46
N ILE A 826 4.28 -14.63 -33.77
CA ILE A 826 5.18 -15.69 -33.27
C ILE A 826 6.03 -15.16 -32.10
N THR A 827 6.05 -15.89 -30.99
CA THR A 827 6.96 -15.68 -29.86
C THR A 827 8.09 -16.72 -29.91
N TYR A 828 9.34 -16.29 -29.77
CA TYR A 828 10.54 -17.14 -29.87
C TYR A 828 11.69 -16.59 -29.01
N GLU A 829 12.69 -17.42 -28.73
CA GLU A 829 13.93 -16.97 -28.07
C GLU A 829 14.82 -16.25 -29.10
N CYS A 830 15.33 -15.07 -28.74
CA CYS A 830 15.97 -14.12 -29.66
C CYS A 830 17.32 -14.57 -30.26
N PHE A 831 17.88 -15.70 -29.80
CA PHE A 831 19.11 -16.31 -30.29
C PHE A 831 18.93 -17.78 -30.75
N ASP A 832 17.70 -18.30 -30.77
CA ASP A 832 17.38 -19.62 -31.33
C ASP A 832 17.77 -19.65 -32.83
N PRO A 833 18.69 -20.56 -33.25
CA PRO A 833 19.14 -20.65 -34.64
C PRO A 833 18.02 -20.83 -35.67
N ASN A 834 16.87 -21.39 -35.28
CA ASN A 834 15.72 -21.60 -36.17
C ASN A 834 15.05 -20.28 -36.59
N TYR A 835 15.13 -19.23 -35.77
CA TYR A 835 14.48 -17.94 -36.01
C TYR A 835 15.42 -16.85 -36.51
N LYS A 836 16.62 -17.23 -36.98
CA LYS A 836 17.66 -16.28 -37.46
C LYS A 836 17.17 -15.35 -38.58
N GLU A 837 16.24 -15.79 -39.44
CA GLU A 837 15.63 -14.94 -40.48
C GLU A 837 14.76 -13.81 -39.90
N ALA A 838 14.25 -13.95 -38.68
CA ALA A 838 13.37 -13.00 -38.03
C ALA A 838 14.12 -11.84 -37.34
N ARG A 839 15.46 -11.81 -37.32
CA ARG A 839 16.25 -10.72 -36.68
C ARG A 839 17.27 -10.07 -37.62
N PRO A 840 16.86 -9.43 -38.74
CA PRO A 840 17.75 -8.75 -39.68
C PRO A 840 18.16 -7.33 -39.26
N CYS A 841 17.80 -6.89 -38.05
CA CYS A 841 17.90 -5.50 -37.61
C CYS A 841 19.03 -5.30 -36.61
N ALA A 842 19.81 -4.25 -36.81
CA ALA A 842 21.02 -3.95 -36.04
C ALA A 842 20.89 -2.76 -35.07
N VAL A 843 19.73 -2.08 -35.05
CA VAL A 843 19.50 -0.85 -34.28
C VAL A 843 18.09 -0.89 -33.70
N ALA A 844 17.98 -0.61 -32.40
CA ALA A 844 16.69 -0.41 -31.74
C ALA A 844 15.96 0.80 -32.34
N TYR A 845 14.70 0.63 -32.72
CA TYR A 845 13.84 1.74 -33.14
C TYR A 845 13.35 2.53 -31.91
N LEU A 846 12.98 1.81 -30.85
CA LEU A 846 12.69 2.35 -29.52
C LEU A 846 13.28 1.40 -28.45
N ALA A 847 13.70 1.95 -27.32
CA ALA A 847 14.26 1.18 -26.21
C ALA A 847 13.86 1.79 -24.87
N TRP A 848 13.73 0.93 -23.86
CA TRP A 848 13.56 1.26 -22.45
C TRP A 848 14.41 0.30 -21.61
N ALA A 849 14.96 0.78 -20.48
CA ALA A 849 15.64 -0.04 -19.49
C ALA A 849 15.23 0.38 -18.05
N VAL A 850 15.52 -0.49 -17.10
CA VAL A 850 15.16 -0.34 -15.68
C VAL A 850 15.33 1.09 -15.12
N GLY A 851 14.29 1.55 -14.43
CA GLY A 851 14.20 2.88 -13.82
C GLY A 851 13.97 4.05 -14.78
N GLY A 852 13.97 3.85 -16.09
CA GLY A 852 13.51 4.85 -17.06
C GLY A 852 11.99 5.10 -16.96
N GLU A 853 11.55 6.32 -17.24
CA GLU A 853 10.12 6.69 -17.20
C GLU A 853 9.51 6.82 -18.62
N ALA A 854 8.30 7.37 -18.71
CA ALA A 854 7.64 7.64 -19.98
C ALA A 854 8.34 8.79 -20.74
N TYR A 855 8.70 8.57 -22.01
CA TYR A 855 9.39 9.57 -22.83
C TYR A 855 8.44 10.33 -23.76
N TYR A 856 8.44 11.66 -23.66
CA TYR A 856 7.58 12.55 -24.43
C TYR A 856 8.37 13.33 -25.50
N PHE A 857 8.00 13.18 -26.78
CA PHE A 857 8.51 14.05 -27.86
C PHE A 857 7.90 15.46 -27.78
N PRO A 858 8.69 16.54 -27.99
CA PRO A 858 8.19 17.92 -27.97
C PRO A 858 7.00 18.12 -28.93
N GLU A 859 6.07 19.00 -28.57
CA GLU A 859 4.74 19.13 -29.21
C GLU A 859 4.75 19.16 -30.75
N ASN A 860 5.74 19.82 -31.36
CA ASN A 860 5.87 19.97 -32.80
C ASN A 860 6.74 18.90 -33.50
N ILE A 861 7.25 17.90 -32.78
CA ILE A 861 8.15 16.84 -33.28
C ILE A 861 7.52 15.46 -33.05
N GLY A 862 7.60 14.57 -34.04
CA GLY A 862 7.15 13.17 -33.91
C GLY A 862 8.06 12.17 -34.63
N LEU A 863 8.14 10.94 -34.13
CA LEU A 863 8.84 9.83 -34.79
C LEU A 863 7.87 9.10 -35.75
N PRO A 864 8.20 8.89 -37.03
CA PRO A 864 7.30 8.17 -37.97
C PRO A 864 7.15 6.68 -37.62
N VAL A 865 5.93 6.26 -37.27
CA VAL A 865 5.57 4.88 -36.86
C VAL A 865 4.99 4.03 -38.00
N ALA A 866 4.32 4.64 -38.97
CA ALA A 866 3.83 3.96 -40.16
C ALA A 866 3.99 4.89 -41.36
N GLU A 867 4.59 4.38 -42.44
CA GLU A 867 4.92 5.15 -43.65
C GLU A 867 4.18 4.53 -44.85
N ASP A 868 3.76 5.33 -45.84
CA ASP A 868 2.97 4.81 -46.96
C ASP A 868 3.81 3.85 -47.83
N ASN A 869 3.25 2.67 -48.12
CA ASN A 869 3.90 1.53 -48.81
C ASN A 869 4.97 0.78 -47.99
N ASP A 870 5.10 1.12 -46.70
CA ASP A 870 5.92 0.37 -45.77
C ASP A 870 5.41 -1.08 -45.60
N ASN A 871 6.35 -2.02 -45.52
CA ASN A 871 6.09 -3.45 -45.29
C ASN A 871 6.85 -4.00 -44.08
N ASP A 872 7.52 -3.13 -43.33
CA ASP A 872 8.20 -3.49 -42.10
C ASP A 872 7.21 -3.97 -41.04
N LEU A 873 7.67 -4.90 -40.21
CA LEU A 873 6.97 -5.37 -39.02
C LEU A 873 7.74 -4.96 -37.77
N TYR A 874 7.01 -4.87 -36.66
CA TYR A 874 7.58 -4.56 -35.37
C TYR A 874 7.89 -5.82 -34.57
N ILE A 875 9.07 -5.86 -33.96
CA ILE A 875 9.54 -6.95 -33.10
C ILE A 875 9.76 -6.39 -31.70
N LEU A 876 9.03 -6.94 -30.73
CA LEU A 876 9.24 -6.68 -29.30
C LEU A 876 10.26 -7.69 -28.76
N GLN A 877 11.44 -7.21 -28.34
CA GLN A 877 12.44 -7.99 -27.60
C GLN A 877 12.33 -7.66 -26.11
N MET A 878 12.22 -8.71 -25.29
CA MET A 878 12.17 -8.64 -23.83
C MET A 878 13.46 -9.27 -23.27
N HIS A 879 14.14 -8.58 -22.33
CA HIS A 879 15.27 -9.15 -21.59
C HIS A 879 14.85 -9.42 -20.15
N TYR A 880 14.71 -10.71 -19.82
CA TYR A 880 14.39 -11.16 -18.47
C TYR A 880 15.65 -11.53 -17.69
N ASN A 881 15.89 -10.86 -16.56
CA ASN A 881 16.92 -11.23 -15.60
C ASN A 881 16.32 -12.17 -14.53
N ASN A 882 16.54 -13.48 -14.65
CA ASN A 882 15.99 -14.49 -13.75
C ASN A 882 17.10 -15.16 -12.89
N PRO A 883 17.73 -14.43 -11.94
CA PRO A 883 18.85 -14.95 -11.15
C PRO A 883 18.44 -16.09 -10.20
N GLY A 884 17.15 -16.16 -9.83
CA GLY A 884 16.58 -17.25 -9.02
C GLY A 884 16.28 -18.53 -9.81
N LEU A 885 16.45 -18.54 -11.13
CA LEU A 885 16.15 -19.66 -12.04
C LEU A 885 14.73 -20.24 -11.87
N ARG A 886 13.77 -19.39 -11.49
CA ARG A 886 12.36 -19.73 -11.30
C ARG A 886 11.69 -20.12 -12.62
N LYS A 887 10.73 -21.04 -12.55
CA LYS A 887 9.99 -21.59 -13.71
C LYS A 887 8.49 -21.31 -13.68
N ASP A 888 8.06 -20.66 -12.61
CA ASP A 888 6.69 -20.29 -12.26
C ASP A 888 6.38 -18.81 -12.58
N TYR A 889 7.36 -18.06 -13.09
CA TYR A 889 7.10 -16.76 -13.71
C TYR A 889 6.27 -16.93 -14.99
N VAL A 890 5.15 -16.22 -15.05
CA VAL A 890 4.39 -15.94 -16.26
C VAL A 890 4.43 -14.43 -16.45
N ASP A 891 4.69 -13.99 -17.67
CA ASP A 891 4.84 -12.58 -18.00
C ASP A 891 4.02 -12.21 -19.25
N SER A 892 3.47 -11.00 -19.22
CA SER A 892 2.80 -10.34 -20.34
C SER A 892 3.22 -8.87 -20.47
N SER A 893 4.48 -8.58 -20.14
CA SER A 893 5.04 -7.23 -20.17
C SER A 893 5.37 -6.78 -21.60
N GLY A 894 5.44 -5.48 -21.85
CA GLY A 894 5.67 -4.92 -23.19
C GLY A 894 5.79 -3.40 -23.23
N MET A 895 5.46 -2.82 -24.39
CA MET A 895 5.68 -1.40 -24.70
C MET A 895 4.47 -0.83 -25.44
N ARG A 896 4.24 0.48 -25.32
CA ARG A 896 3.20 1.20 -26.09
C ARG A 896 3.77 1.99 -27.24
N LEU A 897 2.90 2.52 -28.10
CA LEU A 897 3.10 3.79 -28.78
C LEU A 897 1.90 4.70 -28.55
N MET A 898 2.12 5.97 -28.16
CA MET A 898 1.09 7.01 -28.23
C MET A 898 1.27 7.74 -29.55
N VAL A 899 0.33 7.54 -30.48
CA VAL A 899 0.43 8.02 -31.86
C VAL A 899 -0.65 9.05 -32.15
N THR A 900 -0.36 9.97 -33.06
CA THR A 900 -1.29 11.02 -33.53
C THR A 900 -1.77 10.69 -34.93
N ARG A 901 -2.96 11.17 -35.31
CA ARG A 901 -3.49 11.05 -36.67
C ARG A 901 -2.96 12.15 -37.59
N ASN A 902 -2.71 13.33 -37.02
CA ASN A 902 -2.14 14.47 -37.71
C ASN A 902 -0.61 14.41 -37.57
N ILE A 903 0.09 14.31 -38.71
CA ILE A 903 1.56 14.27 -38.74
C ILE A 903 2.12 15.59 -38.17
N ARG A 904 2.91 15.50 -37.09
CA ARG A 904 3.62 16.64 -36.50
C ARG A 904 4.60 17.26 -37.52
N PRO A 905 4.78 18.59 -37.56
CA PRO A 905 5.48 19.27 -38.65
C PRO A 905 7.00 19.00 -38.75
N ILE A 906 7.60 18.31 -37.77
CA ILE A 906 9.01 17.94 -37.76
C ILE A 906 9.15 16.43 -37.51
N GLU A 907 9.76 15.73 -38.45
CA GLU A 907 10.13 14.31 -38.29
C GLU A 907 11.40 14.15 -37.46
N ALA A 908 11.29 13.40 -36.37
CA ALA A 908 12.43 12.86 -35.64
C ALA A 908 13.06 11.67 -36.37
N GLY A 909 14.30 11.37 -36.02
CA GLY A 909 14.95 10.09 -36.25
C GLY A 909 15.77 9.65 -35.04
N GLU A 910 16.22 8.41 -35.10
CA GLU A 910 16.99 7.72 -34.08
C GLU A 910 18.36 7.26 -34.62
N PHE A 911 19.44 7.37 -33.84
CA PHE A 911 20.69 6.67 -34.14
C PHE A 911 21.51 6.34 -32.90
N MET A 912 22.26 5.24 -32.94
CA MET A 912 23.21 4.85 -31.88
C MET A 912 24.66 5.16 -32.23
N THR A 913 25.47 5.41 -31.20
CA THR A 913 26.93 5.51 -31.25
C THR A 913 27.52 4.80 -30.03
N GLY A 914 28.76 4.33 -30.12
CA GLY A 914 29.43 3.73 -28.97
C GLY A 914 30.50 2.71 -29.37
N VAL A 915 30.84 1.84 -28.41
CA VAL A 915 31.65 0.66 -28.66
C VAL A 915 30.75 -0.39 -29.32
N TYR A 916 31.28 -1.12 -30.31
CA TYR A 916 30.58 -2.27 -30.86
C TYR A 916 30.36 -3.33 -29.76
N VAL A 917 29.09 -3.68 -29.53
CA VAL A 917 28.66 -4.75 -28.61
C VAL A 917 29.17 -6.09 -29.14
N ASN A 918 30.39 -6.44 -28.74
CA ASN A 918 31.07 -7.67 -29.16
C ASN A 918 32.25 -8.00 -28.24
N PRO A 919 32.47 -9.28 -27.92
CA PRO A 919 33.59 -9.68 -27.07
C PRO A 919 34.98 -9.46 -27.70
N ARG A 920 35.05 -9.12 -29.00
CA ARG A 920 36.30 -8.69 -29.66
C ARG A 920 36.61 -7.19 -29.53
N PHE A 921 35.64 -6.36 -29.19
CA PHE A 921 35.78 -4.89 -29.23
C PHE A 921 35.69 -4.24 -27.85
N GLN A 922 35.03 -4.87 -26.87
CA GLN A 922 34.99 -4.42 -25.49
C GLN A 922 35.47 -5.53 -24.55
N ILE A 923 36.44 -5.21 -23.70
CA ILE A 923 36.98 -6.10 -22.66
C ILE A 923 37.32 -5.22 -21.45
N VAL A 924 36.63 -5.45 -20.33
CA VAL A 924 36.90 -4.82 -19.04
C VAL A 924 37.74 -5.80 -18.20
N PRO A 925 38.99 -5.46 -17.84
CA PRO A 925 39.82 -6.31 -16.98
C PRO A 925 39.20 -6.50 -15.59
N PRO A 926 39.46 -7.62 -14.89
CA PRO A 926 39.10 -7.76 -13.48
C PRO A 926 40.01 -6.90 -12.59
N HIS A 927 39.58 -6.62 -11.36
CA HIS A 927 40.38 -5.93 -10.34
C HIS A 927 40.84 -4.51 -10.73
N GLU A 928 40.01 -3.77 -11.47
CA GLU A 928 40.23 -2.35 -11.79
C GLU A 928 39.22 -1.46 -11.08
N GLN A 929 39.71 -0.45 -10.35
CA GLN A 929 38.87 0.53 -9.64
C GLN A 929 38.16 1.50 -10.60
N SER A 930 38.76 1.74 -11.77
CA SER A 930 38.28 2.64 -12.82
C SER A 930 38.94 2.30 -14.16
N PHE A 931 38.29 1.45 -14.96
CA PHE A 931 38.68 1.16 -16.35
C PHE A 931 37.80 1.94 -17.33
N VAL A 932 38.34 2.45 -18.44
CA VAL A 932 37.55 3.19 -19.46
C VAL A 932 37.52 2.45 -20.78
N SER A 933 36.33 2.28 -21.35
CA SER A 933 36.14 1.89 -22.76
C SER A 933 35.62 3.07 -23.58
N THR A 934 36.11 3.21 -24.81
CA THR A 934 35.79 4.37 -25.67
C THR A 934 35.29 3.97 -27.05
N GLY A 935 34.13 4.48 -27.43
CA GLY A 935 33.51 4.36 -28.75
C GLY A 935 33.51 5.69 -29.50
N TYR A 936 33.54 5.64 -30.84
CA TYR A 936 33.78 6.81 -31.69
C TYR A 936 32.85 6.82 -32.90
N CYS A 937 32.09 7.90 -33.09
CA CYS A 937 31.47 8.24 -34.37
C CYS A 937 32.21 9.44 -34.98
N ASN A 938 33.00 9.21 -36.02
CA ASN A 938 33.93 10.22 -36.52
C ASN A 938 33.36 11.11 -37.63
N ALA A 939 34.09 12.19 -37.94
CA ALA A 939 33.74 13.18 -38.94
C ALA A 939 33.53 12.62 -40.34
N GLU A 940 34.16 11.50 -40.71
CA GLU A 940 33.86 10.88 -42.00
C GLU A 940 32.45 10.27 -41.98
N CYS A 941 32.10 9.48 -40.96
CA CYS A 941 30.75 8.94 -40.81
C CYS A 941 29.66 10.01 -40.59
N ILE A 942 29.91 11.03 -39.77
CA ILE A 942 29.00 12.18 -39.59
C ILE A 942 28.77 12.90 -40.93
N ASN A 943 29.81 13.11 -41.74
CA ASN A 943 29.67 13.69 -43.08
C ASN A 943 28.90 12.79 -44.07
N LYS A 944 28.95 11.45 -43.92
CA LYS A 944 28.14 10.54 -44.76
C LYS A 944 26.66 10.60 -44.37
N GLY A 945 26.35 10.63 -43.06
CA GLY A 945 24.97 10.78 -42.57
C GLY A 945 24.36 12.13 -42.94
N LEU A 946 25.10 13.22 -42.70
CA LEU A 946 24.69 14.61 -42.99
C LEU A 946 24.85 15.03 -44.46
N LYS A 947 25.08 14.09 -45.40
CA LYS A 947 25.29 14.36 -46.83
C LYS A 947 24.22 15.25 -47.46
N TYR A 948 22.98 15.16 -46.96
CA TYR A 948 21.82 15.93 -47.44
C TYR A 948 21.30 16.96 -46.42
N ARG A 949 22.07 17.21 -45.34
CA ARG A 949 21.79 18.17 -44.27
C ARG A 949 23.04 19.02 -43.95
N PRO A 950 23.48 19.92 -44.85
CA PRO A 950 24.58 20.85 -44.57
C PRO A 950 24.32 21.74 -43.34
N GLU A 951 23.05 21.98 -43.01
CA GLU A 951 22.55 22.64 -41.79
C GLU A 951 22.77 21.83 -40.50
N GLY A 952 23.04 20.52 -40.61
CA GLY A 952 23.21 19.61 -39.49
C GLY A 952 21.92 18.95 -39.00
N ILE A 953 21.99 18.39 -37.78
CA ILE A 953 20.85 17.86 -37.04
C ILE A 953 20.83 18.40 -35.61
N HIS A 954 19.65 18.71 -35.09
CA HIS A 954 19.41 19.06 -33.70
C HIS A 954 19.16 17.79 -32.90
N ILE A 955 20.03 17.50 -31.93
CA ILE A 955 19.80 16.47 -30.92
C ILE A 955 18.79 16.99 -29.91
N ILE A 956 17.72 16.23 -29.70
CA ILE A 956 16.66 16.51 -28.70
C ILE A 956 16.96 15.80 -27.38
N SER A 957 17.62 14.63 -27.43
CA SER A 957 17.94 13.85 -26.24
C SER A 957 18.98 12.75 -26.49
N VAL A 958 19.61 12.30 -25.41
CA VAL A 958 20.51 11.13 -25.34
C VAL A 958 19.95 10.11 -24.36
N PHE A 959 19.87 8.84 -24.75
CA PHE A 959 19.69 7.71 -23.85
C PHE A 959 21.04 6.96 -23.76
N GLN A 960 21.58 6.82 -22.55
CA GLN A 960 22.92 6.25 -22.30
C GLN A 960 22.77 4.86 -21.66
N HIS A 961 23.53 3.87 -22.14
CA HIS A 961 23.34 2.47 -21.71
C HIS A 961 24.68 1.71 -21.57
N ALA A 962 24.81 1.01 -20.45
CA ALA A 962 25.86 0.07 -20.07
C ALA A 962 25.35 -0.88 -18.96
N HIS A 963 26.11 -1.93 -18.61
CA HIS A 963 25.67 -2.93 -17.62
C HIS A 963 26.32 -2.72 -16.22
N LEU A 964 26.32 -3.77 -15.39
CA LEU A 964 26.53 -3.73 -13.93
C LEU A 964 27.83 -3.05 -13.46
N LEU A 965 28.91 -3.14 -14.22
CA LEU A 965 30.22 -2.59 -13.84
C LEU A 965 30.28 -1.08 -14.06
N ALA A 966 29.44 -0.51 -14.93
CA ALA A 966 29.50 0.90 -15.29
C ALA A 966 29.14 1.82 -14.11
N LYS A 967 29.92 2.89 -13.94
CA LYS A 967 29.76 3.93 -12.90
C LYS A 967 29.77 5.35 -13.49
N GLY A 968 30.03 5.50 -14.78
CA GLY A 968 29.79 6.75 -15.50
C GLY A 968 29.78 6.56 -17.03
N ILE A 969 29.01 7.38 -17.74
CA ILE A 969 28.95 7.42 -19.21
C ILE A 969 28.98 8.88 -19.71
N LYS A 970 29.93 9.21 -20.58
CA LYS A 970 30.15 10.56 -21.13
C LYS A 970 30.05 10.54 -22.65
N THR A 971 29.12 11.32 -23.20
CA THR A 971 28.82 11.41 -24.63
C THR A 971 29.29 12.77 -25.16
N ARG A 972 30.53 12.82 -25.63
CA ARG A 972 31.31 14.03 -25.94
C ARG A 972 31.09 14.49 -27.38
N LEU A 973 31.16 15.80 -27.64
CA LEU A 973 31.07 16.39 -28.98
C LEU A 973 32.35 17.17 -29.33
N ILE A 974 33.06 16.72 -30.36
CA ILE A 974 34.27 17.34 -30.90
C ILE A 974 33.93 18.07 -32.19
N ARG A 975 34.21 19.37 -32.27
CA ARG A 975 34.06 20.21 -33.48
C ARG A 975 35.40 20.76 -33.89
N LYS A 976 35.86 20.43 -35.11
CA LYS A 976 37.14 20.93 -35.69
C LYS A 976 38.38 20.74 -34.79
N GLY A 977 38.44 19.66 -34.01
CA GLY A 977 39.54 19.43 -33.06
C GLY A 977 39.47 20.33 -31.81
N THR A 978 38.26 20.71 -31.38
CA THR A 978 37.98 21.32 -30.07
C THR A 978 36.77 20.63 -29.48
N GLU A 979 36.84 20.27 -28.20
CA GLU A 979 35.71 19.68 -27.49
C GLU A 979 34.73 20.77 -27.03
N LEU A 980 33.46 20.59 -27.35
CA LEU A 980 32.35 21.42 -26.87
C LEU A 980 31.79 20.82 -25.57
N LYS A 981 30.86 21.52 -24.91
CA LYS A 981 30.12 20.89 -23.79
C LYS A 981 29.53 19.55 -24.28
N PRO A 982 29.72 18.44 -23.55
CA PRO A 982 29.17 17.13 -23.92
C PRO A 982 27.68 17.17 -24.26
N LEU A 983 27.24 16.20 -25.06
CA LEU A 983 25.82 15.93 -25.29
C LEU A 983 25.19 15.32 -24.04
N ALA A 984 25.92 14.47 -23.33
CA ALA A 984 25.57 13.98 -21.99
C ALA A 984 26.84 13.68 -21.19
N ASP A 985 26.79 13.78 -19.87
CA ASP A 985 27.93 13.54 -18.96
C ASP A 985 27.42 13.01 -17.62
N ASP A 986 27.11 11.71 -17.58
CA ASP A 986 26.69 11.05 -16.35
C ASP A 986 27.91 10.48 -15.62
N GLN A 987 28.47 11.27 -14.71
CA GLN A 987 29.64 10.87 -13.92
C GLN A 987 29.29 9.98 -12.73
N SER A 988 28.02 9.60 -12.57
CA SER A 988 27.55 8.70 -11.52
C SER A 988 26.42 7.83 -12.06
N TYR A 989 26.70 7.14 -13.16
CA TYR A 989 25.76 6.24 -13.84
C TYR A 989 25.21 5.19 -12.87
N ASP A 990 23.90 4.99 -12.94
CA ASP A 990 23.20 3.95 -12.20
C ASP A 990 22.76 2.84 -13.16
N PHE A 991 22.97 1.60 -12.76
CA PHE A 991 22.48 0.48 -13.56
C PHE A 991 20.96 0.32 -13.38
N ASP A 992 20.43 0.62 -12.18
CA ASP A 992 19.01 0.45 -11.86
C ASP A 992 18.17 1.71 -12.18
N PHE A 993 18.76 2.73 -12.83
CA PHE A 993 18.08 3.95 -13.27
C PHE A 993 18.67 4.50 -14.57
N GLN A 994 18.02 4.16 -15.69
CA GLN A 994 18.46 4.49 -17.04
C GLN A 994 17.34 5.24 -17.80
N ASP A 995 17.39 6.58 -17.81
CA ASP A 995 16.36 7.45 -18.42
C ASP A 995 16.91 8.36 -19.55
N VAL A 996 16.00 8.96 -20.34
CA VAL A 996 16.30 9.71 -21.56
C VAL A 996 16.58 11.20 -21.27
N ARG A 997 17.86 11.58 -21.31
CA ARG A 997 18.33 12.94 -21.02
C ARG A 997 17.95 13.93 -22.12
N ARG A 998 17.23 15.01 -21.80
CA ARG A 998 16.98 16.15 -22.70
C ARG A 998 18.27 16.91 -23.02
N VAL A 999 18.42 17.30 -24.28
CA VAL A 999 19.59 18.02 -24.80
C VAL A 999 19.13 19.02 -25.85
N ASN A 1000 19.84 20.14 -25.99
CA ASN A 1000 19.65 21.09 -27.09
C ASN A 1000 21.01 21.44 -27.71
N ARG A 1001 21.43 20.67 -28.71
CA ARG A 1001 22.72 20.84 -29.43
C ARG A 1001 22.58 20.43 -30.89
N THR A 1002 23.13 21.24 -31.80
CA THR A 1002 23.24 20.89 -33.22
C THR A 1002 24.57 20.20 -33.51
N ILE A 1003 24.54 19.02 -34.13
CA ILE A 1003 25.69 18.35 -34.75
C ILE A 1003 25.79 18.79 -36.22
N LEU A 1004 26.98 19.18 -36.64
CA LEU A 1004 27.28 19.73 -37.97
C LEU A 1004 28.23 18.80 -38.75
N PRO A 1005 28.27 18.93 -40.10
CA PRO A 1005 29.31 18.31 -40.90
C PRO A 1005 30.72 18.67 -40.39
N GLY A 1006 31.57 17.67 -40.20
CA GLY A 1006 32.93 17.80 -39.65
C GLY A 1006 33.05 17.62 -38.13
N ASP A 1007 31.95 17.38 -37.42
CA ASP A 1007 31.98 17.00 -35.98
C ASP A 1007 32.35 15.53 -35.77
N SER A 1008 32.67 15.15 -34.53
CA SER A 1008 32.81 13.75 -34.10
C SER A 1008 32.22 13.57 -32.70
N ILE A 1009 31.62 12.41 -32.45
CA ILE A 1009 31.03 12.01 -31.18
C ILE A 1009 31.92 10.95 -30.55
N ILE A 1010 32.12 11.03 -29.24
CA ILE A 1010 32.85 10.01 -28.46
C ILE A 1010 31.96 9.57 -27.31
N VAL A 1011 31.80 8.25 -27.11
CA VAL A 1011 31.18 7.70 -25.90
C VAL A 1011 32.29 7.08 -25.04
N GLU A 1012 32.42 7.54 -23.81
CA GLU A 1012 33.34 6.97 -22.82
C GLU A 1012 32.52 6.40 -21.67
N CYS A 1013 32.80 5.15 -21.30
CA CYS A 1013 32.15 4.49 -20.18
C CYS A 1013 33.21 4.04 -19.17
N THR A 1014 33.02 4.41 -17.91
CA THR A 1014 33.93 4.11 -16.79
C THR A 1014 33.36 2.96 -15.97
N TYR A 1015 34.16 1.92 -15.74
CA TYR A 1015 33.78 0.69 -15.06
C TYR A 1015 34.57 0.50 -13.76
N ASN A 1016 33.91 -0.03 -12.73
CA ASN A 1016 34.58 -0.63 -11.59
C ASN A 1016 34.39 -2.15 -11.66
N SER A 1017 35.50 -2.90 -11.63
CA SER A 1017 35.54 -4.37 -11.74
C SER A 1017 36.26 -5.03 -10.57
N MET A 1018 36.40 -4.34 -9.43
CA MET A 1018 37.19 -4.80 -8.28
C MET A 1018 36.80 -6.20 -7.81
N ASP A 1019 35.50 -6.47 -7.75
CA ASP A 1019 34.90 -7.74 -7.29
C ASP A 1019 34.89 -8.84 -8.36
N LYS A 1020 35.29 -8.55 -9.61
CA LYS A 1020 35.41 -9.56 -10.67
C LYS A 1020 36.78 -10.21 -10.62
N THR A 1021 36.84 -11.53 -10.74
CA THR A 1021 38.08 -12.34 -10.80
C THR A 1021 38.46 -12.76 -12.21
N GLN A 1022 37.63 -12.42 -13.21
CA GLN A 1022 37.78 -12.74 -14.63
C GLN A 1022 37.38 -11.52 -15.48
N PRO A 1023 37.92 -11.35 -16.70
CA PRO A 1023 37.55 -10.26 -17.60
C PRO A 1023 36.07 -10.32 -17.96
N THR A 1024 35.43 -9.16 -18.04
CA THR A 1024 34.05 -9.01 -18.53
C THR A 1024 34.09 -8.52 -19.97
N TYR A 1025 33.39 -9.18 -20.87
CA TYR A 1025 33.44 -8.92 -22.31
C TYR A 1025 32.23 -8.12 -22.78
N GLY A 1026 32.34 -7.45 -23.94
CA GLY A 1026 31.21 -6.80 -24.60
C GLY A 1026 30.15 -7.80 -25.06
N GLY A 1027 28.89 -7.57 -24.74
CA GLY A 1027 27.81 -8.51 -25.07
C GLY A 1027 26.42 -8.07 -24.61
N GLU A 1028 25.45 -8.96 -24.79
CA GLU A 1028 24.01 -8.68 -24.64
C GLU A 1028 23.49 -9.08 -23.26
N SER A 1029 24.19 -9.96 -22.55
CA SER A 1029 23.83 -10.38 -21.18
C SER A 1029 24.13 -9.28 -20.17
N THR A 1030 23.29 -9.15 -19.14
CA THR A 1030 23.55 -8.31 -17.94
C THR A 1030 24.86 -8.67 -17.22
N SER A 1031 25.42 -9.87 -17.45
CA SER A 1031 26.73 -10.30 -16.96
C SER A 1031 27.92 -9.96 -17.87
N GLU A 1032 27.64 -9.51 -19.09
CA GLU A 1032 28.56 -8.91 -20.07
C GLU A 1032 28.45 -7.38 -19.97
N GLU A 1033 29.08 -6.61 -20.86
CA GLU A 1033 29.04 -5.14 -20.84
C GLU A 1033 28.66 -4.49 -22.18
N MET A 1034 28.18 -3.25 -22.11
CA MET A 1034 27.93 -2.37 -23.26
C MET A 1034 28.49 -0.98 -23.01
N CYS A 1035 28.69 -0.18 -24.06
CA CYS A 1035 29.06 1.24 -23.94
C CYS A 1035 28.46 2.04 -25.09
N ILE A 1036 27.19 2.45 -24.96
CA ILE A 1036 26.44 3.05 -26.06
C ILE A 1036 25.65 4.29 -25.65
N SER A 1037 25.33 5.12 -26.64
CA SER A 1037 24.43 6.26 -26.53
C SER A 1037 23.52 6.28 -27.75
N PHE A 1038 22.21 6.30 -27.52
CA PHE A 1038 21.19 6.51 -28.53
C PHE A 1038 20.78 7.98 -28.54
N PHE A 1039 20.50 8.54 -29.72
CA PHE A 1039 20.00 9.90 -29.88
C PHE A 1039 18.62 9.90 -30.51
N TYR A 1040 17.74 10.75 -30.00
CA TYR A 1040 16.61 11.27 -30.79
C TYR A 1040 16.98 12.65 -31.31
N TYR A 1041 16.79 12.89 -32.61
CA TYR A 1041 17.23 14.09 -33.32
C TYR A 1041 16.25 14.51 -34.42
N TYR A 1042 16.39 15.71 -34.96
CA TYR A 1042 15.70 16.14 -36.19
C TYR A 1042 16.58 17.08 -37.04
N PRO A 1043 16.32 17.24 -38.35
CA PRO A 1043 15.44 16.40 -39.18
C PRO A 1043 16.05 15.01 -39.40
N ARG A 1044 15.19 13.99 -39.59
CA ARG A 1044 15.57 12.60 -39.90
C ARG A 1044 16.63 12.50 -41.02
N ILE A 1045 17.65 11.65 -40.83
CA ILE A 1045 18.73 11.35 -41.79
C ILE A 1045 18.92 9.84 -41.97
N PRO A 1046 19.53 9.34 -43.06
CA PRO A 1046 19.71 7.90 -43.29
C PRO A 1046 20.87 7.28 -42.46
N LEU A 1047 21.14 7.77 -41.25
CA LEU A 1047 22.13 7.22 -40.32
C LEU A 1047 21.40 6.59 -39.12
N SER A 1048 21.71 5.34 -38.79
CA SER A 1048 21.08 4.58 -37.70
C SER A 1048 22.09 4.08 -36.65
N HIS A 1049 23.32 3.80 -37.06
CA HIS A 1049 24.40 3.42 -36.14
C HIS A 1049 25.74 3.98 -36.62
N CYS A 1050 26.61 4.27 -35.66
CA CYS A 1050 27.94 4.81 -35.89
C CYS A 1050 28.86 4.35 -34.75
N ASN A 1051 29.22 3.07 -34.75
CA ASN A 1051 29.94 2.43 -33.65
C ASN A 1051 31.41 2.19 -34.03
N SER A 1052 32.26 1.97 -33.04
CA SER A 1052 33.67 1.63 -33.28
C SER A 1052 34.22 0.57 -32.32
N GLY A 1053 35.40 0.05 -32.63
CA GLY A 1053 36.15 -0.80 -31.72
C GLY A 1053 37.66 -0.70 -31.94
N PRO A 1054 38.47 -1.02 -30.93
CA PRO A 1054 39.93 -1.03 -31.03
C PRO A 1054 40.41 -2.11 -32.02
N VAL A 1055 41.46 -1.78 -32.75
CA VAL A 1055 42.20 -2.67 -33.63
C VAL A 1055 43.55 -2.94 -32.98
N PHE A 1056 43.70 -4.17 -32.49
CA PHE A 1056 44.82 -4.63 -31.66
C PHE A 1056 46.11 -4.91 -32.47
N ASP A 1057 46.53 -3.95 -33.31
CA ASP A 1057 47.72 -4.06 -34.19
C ASP A 1057 49.01 -4.46 -33.44
N ASN A 1058 49.11 -4.12 -32.15
CA ASN A 1058 50.28 -4.35 -31.31
C ASN A 1058 50.25 -5.70 -30.55
N VAL A 1059 49.19 -6.50 -30.70
CA VAL A 1059 49.04 -7.81 -30.02
C VAL A 1059 49.49 -8.94 -30.96
N PRO A 1060 50.29 -9.93 -30.52
CA PRO A 1060 50.94 -10.89 -31.41
C PRO A 1060 50.03 -12.03 -31.93
N VAL A 1061 48.78 -11.73 -32.30
CA VAL A 1061 47.82 -12.68 -32.89
C VAL A 1061 47.01 -12.02 -34.01
N SER A 1062 46.44 -12.83 -34.92
CA SER A 1062 45.47 -12.34 -35.90
C SER A 1062 44.16 -11.89 -35.23
N TYR A 1063 43.46 -10.93 -35.84
CA TYR A 1063 42.16 -10.43 -35.37
C TYR A 1063 41.12 -11.56 -35.14
N SER A 1064 41.16 -12.64 -35.93
CA SER A 1064 40.32 -13.83 -35.72
C SER A 1064 40.50 -14.46 -34.33
N ASN A 1065 41.72 -14.40 -33.78
CA ASN A 1065 42.16 -15.12 -32.59
C ASN A 1065 42.24 -14.22 -31.35
N ILE A 1066 41.96 -12.91 -31.48
CA ILE A 1066 42.14 -11.92 -30.40
C ILE A 1066 41.35 -12.26 -29.12
N LEU A 1067 40.12 -12.77 -29.29
CA LEU A 1067 39.28 -13.24 -28.18
C LEU A 1067 39.83 -14.52 -27.52
N GLN A 1068 40.50 -15.40 -28.26
CA GLN A 1068 41.14 -16.59 -27.68
C GLN A 1068 42.38 -16.18 -26.88
N TYR A 1069 43.18 -15.24 -27.40
CA TYR A 1069 44.34 -14.67 -26.69
C TYR A 1069 43.92 -14.04 -25.36
N PHE A 1070 42.92 -13.15 -25.36
CA PHE A 1070 42.45 -12.51 -24.13
C PHE A 1070 41.66 -13.42 -23.18
N LYS A 1071 41.25 -14.62 -23.61
CA LYS A 1071 40.70 -15.67 -22.72
C LYS A 1071 41.77 -16.49 -21.99
N ILE A 1072 43.03 -16.45 -22.42
CA ILE A 1072 44.16 -17.12 -21.76
C ILE A 1072 45.20 -16.14 -21.19
N TYR A 1073 44.90 -14.84 -21.21
CA TYR A 1073 45.76 -13.78 -20.72
C TYR A 1073 45.78 -13.77 -19.18
N ASP A 1074 46.93 -13.51 -18.57
CA ASP A 1074 47.09 -13.49 -17.11
C ASP A 1074 46.54 -12.18 -16.53
N TRP A 1075 45.24 -12.16 -16.31
CA TRP A 1075 44.53 -11.03 -15.70
C TRP A 1075 44.79 -10.87 -14.20
N THR A 1076 45.38 -11.87 -13.52
CA THR A 1076 45.69 -11.76 -12.08
C THR A 1076 46.83 -10.77 -11.83
N ASN A 1077 47.76 -10.70 -12.78
CA ASN A 1077 48.96 -9.89 -12.74
C ASN A 1077 48.67 -8.41 -13.08
N ALA A 1078 48.88 -7.51 -12.12
CA ALA A 1078 48.63 -6.08 -12.31
C ALA A 1078 49.46 -5.46 -13.43
N THR A 1079 50.70 -5.92 -13.68
CA THR A 1079 51.52 -5.45 -14.80
C THR A 1079 50.89 -5.81 -16.15
N ARG A 1080 50.28 -6.99 -16.27
CA ARG A 1080 49.54 -7.39 -17.49
C ARG A 1080 48.28 -6.54 -17.69
N ARG A 1081 47.57 -6.17 -16.63
CA ARG A 1081 46.42 -5.25 -16.75
C ARG A 1081 46.86 -3.85 -17.19
N ALA A 1082 47.97 -3.34 -16.66
CA ALA A 1082 48.58 -2.08 -17.12
C ALA A 1082 49.07 -2.13 -18.59
N GLU A 1083 49.69 -3.24 -19.02
CA GLU A 1083 50.03 -3.49 -20.42
C GLU A 1083 48.79 -3.45 -21.33
N PHE A 1084 47.68 -4.07 -20.89
CA PHE A 1084 46.42 -4.05 -21.63
C PHE A 1084 45.81 -2.65 -21.71
N GLN A 1085 45.75 -1.89 -20.60
CA GLN A 1085 45.27 -0.50 -20.61
C GLN A 1085 46.11 0.37 -21.55
N ASN A 1086 47.44 0.23 -21.54
CA ASN A 1086 48.30 0.95 -22.48
C ASN A 1086 48.08 0.50 -23.95
N THR A 1087 47.78 -0.77 -24.17
CA THR A 1087 47.42 -1.30 -25.50
C THR A 1087 46.12 -0.70 -26.00
N ILE A 1088 45.08 -0.59 -25.16
CA ILE A 1088 43.82 0.09 -25.50
C ILE A 1088 44.08 1.57 -25.81
N ASN A 1089 44.76 2.28 -24.92
CA ASN A 1089 45.05 3.72 -25.05
C ASN A 1089 45.89 4.09 -26.29
N THR A 1090 46.61 3.12 -26.89
CA THR A 1090 47.44 3.30 -28.10
C THR A 1090 46.88 2.61 -29.34
N SER A 1091 45.75 1.90 -29.23
CA SER A 1091 45.11 1.23 -30.36
C SER A 1091 44.47 2.22 -31.32
N LYS A 1092 44.48 1.88 -32.62
CA LYS A 1092 43.62 2.56 -33.60
C LYS A 1092 42.19 2.07 -33.39
N HIS A 1093 41.19 2.93 -33.52
CA HIS A 1093 39.79 2.50 -33.54
C HIS A 1093 39.26 2.52 -34.98
N MET A 1094 38.55 1.44 -35.35
CA MET A 1094 37.85 1.31 -36.62
C MET A 1094 36.38 1.70 -36.41
N THR A 1095 35.91 2.75 -37.06
CA THR A 1095 34.49 3.16 -37.04
C THR A 1095 33.78 2.59 -38.26
N SER A 1096 32.59 2.05 -38.07
CA SER A 1096 31.70 1.61 -39.15
C SER A 1096 30.29 2.14 -38.88
N CYS A 1097 29.67 2.71 -39.90
CA CYS A 1097 28.38 3.39 -39.79
C CYS A 1097 27.43 2.99 -40.92
N GLY A 1098 26.14 2.94 -40.60
CA GLY A 1098 25.14 2.41 -41.52
C GLY A 1098 23.73 2.95 -41.31
N GLY A 1099 22.92 2.79 -42.35
CA GLY A 1099 21.49 3.10 -42.34
C GLY A 1099 20.68 1.93 -41.79
N ALA A 1100 19.36 2.07 -41.87
CA ALA A 1100 18.41 1.03 -41.51
C ALA A 1100 18.79 -0.34 -42.12
N TRP A 1101 18.38 -1.42 -41.45
CA TRP A 1101 18.64 -2.82 -41.85
C TRP A 1101 20.11 -3.25 -41.74
N GLY A 1102 20.89 -2.57 -40.89
CA GLY A 1102 22.32 -2.88 -40.72
C GLY A 1102 23.14 -2.63 -42.00
N LYS A 1103 22.62 -1.86 -42.96
CA LYS A 1103 23.29 -1.60 -44.22
C LYS A 1103 24.44 -0.62 -44.01
N THR A 1104 25.67 -1.14 -43.95
CA THR A 1104 26.90 -0.36 -43.89
C THR A 1104 26.92 0.68 -45.00
N ILE A 1105 26.92 1.96 -44.61
CA ILE A 1105 27.06 3.10 -45.51
C ILE A 1105 28.55 3.35 -45.77
N HIS A 1106 29.37 3.22 -44.74
CA HIS A 1106 30.81 3.48 -44.81
C HIS A 1106 31.55 2.84 -43.63
N GLU A 1107 32.76 2.33 -43.92
CA GLU A 1107 33.72 1.91 -42.90
C GLU A 1107 34.97 2.78 -43.03
N THR A 1108 35.42 3.38 -41.93
CA THR A 1108 36.59 4.25 -41.95
C THR A 1108 37.86 3.46 -41.73
N LYS A 1109 38.97 3.95 -42.28
CA LYS A 1109 40.30 3.40 -41.93
C LYS A 1109 40.52 3.52 -40.41
N PRO A 1110 41.20 2.55 -39.76
CA PRO A 1110 41.52 2.65 -38.35
C PRO A 1110 42.43 3.86 -38.07
N VAL A 1111 42.04 4.71 -37.12
CA VAL A 1111 42.78 5.92 -36.73
C VAL A 1111 42.98 5.97 -35.21
N ILE A 1112 44.06 6.62 -34.77
CA ILE A 1112 44.26 6.97 -33.36
C ILE A 1112 43.49 8.27 -33.11
N TYR A 1113 42.59 8.27 -32.13
CA TYR A 1113 41.89 9.48 -31.70
C TYR A 1113 42.70 10.19 -30.61
N PRO A 1114 42.95 11.50 -30.72
CA PRO A 1114 43.69 12.23 -29.69
C PRO A 1114 42.87 12.38 -28.41
N THR A 1115 43.50 12.20 -27.25
CA THR A 1115 42.88 12.49 -25.94
C THR A 1115 42.63 13.98 -25.81
N MET A 1116 41.43 14.42 -26.19
CA MET A 1116 40.95 15.78 -25.94
C MET A 1116 40.47 15.88 -24.48
N THR A 1117 40.33 17.10 -23.95
CA THR A 1117 39.67 17.34 -22.66
C THR A 1117 38.80 18.59 -22.72
N TYR A 1118 37.51 18.45 -22.39
CA TYR A 1118 36.65 19.59 -22.14
C TYR A 1118 37.14 20.29 -20.89
N ARG A 1119 37.66 21.51 -21.04
CA ARG A 1119 37.84 22.41 -19.91
C ARG A 1119 36.54 23.15 -19.71
N GLU A 1120 35.71 22.61 -18.81
CA GLU A 1120 34.55 23.32 -18.29
C GLU A 1120 35.03 24.67 -17.71
N PRO A 1121 34.31 25.79 -17.98
CA PRO A 1121 34.69 27.09 -17.44
C PRO A 1121 34.77 27.05 -15.91
N PRO A 1122 35.68 27.81 -15.27
CA PRO A 1122 35.73 27.88 -13.81
C PRO A 1122 34.39 28.41 -13.29
N LYS A 1123 33.63 27.51 -12.65
CA LYS A 1123 32.28 27.71 -12.13
C LYS A 1123 32.19 28.86 -11.13
N CYS A 1124 33.27 29.04 -10.37
CA CYS A 1124 33.45 30.07 -9.36
C CYS A 1124 34.65 30.95 -9.72
N LYS A 1125 34.62 32.22 -9.31
CA LYS A 1125 35.85 33.04 -9.32
C LYS A 1125 36.70 32.66 -8.12
N ALA A 1126 37.98 32.37 -8.37
CA ALA A 1126 39.03 32.27 -7.36
C ALA A 1126 39.47 33.67 -6.89
#